data_AF-A0A9E3G8G7-F1
#
_entry.id   AF-A0A9E3G8G7-F1
#
_cell.length_a   1.000
_cell.length_b   1.000
_cell.length_c   1.000
_cell.angle_alpha   90.00
_cell.angle_beta   90.00
_cell.angle_gamma   90.00
#
_symmetry.space_group_name_H-M   'P 1'
#
loop_
_entity.id
_entity.type
_entity.pdbx_description
1 polymer ?
#
loop_
_entity_poly.entity_id
_entity_poly.type
_entity_poly.pdbx_seq_one_letter_code
_entity_poly.pdbx_strand_id
1 'polypeptide(L)'
;MPFKKYLSIPFLLALALLLPNKAALAQSTGSSTTTVPPGTPGPVAIQLNQYGLTSLQVGGREWLGRRSGNTLVGDFFVATWRGNNSSSNYESRLTAQLNGTTTSQTYPWGSATCTYTTTYNTLNYDISVTNTDPTPFSKLQLILGDVMFPNAVTPKGWDDTDPPNADNYSAPAVLIGDYGTGILGLVNDDVNTPEVTQFSSKYWGGYPLRVTTEKPIPSGATVTFHVSLRWAAEGSTKQQIAPELWAAFQATRVQELNWKDRRPIGSIFLATVQRNYPTNPRGWYNDPTINVFTAAGQASFKSRIMTTAAQVVAELKSMNAQGCIVWDLEGEQYPQGLVTFIGDPTLLPTFAPEMDPIADGFFSTIKNAGFRVGVCLRCQHLVPFSQGGYVQEEYPDNQSIFNALDQRITYAQQRWGCTLFYIDTNGGVNGVYDVSIFQQLQEKHPDVLLIPEEKYDAYFAYTAPYYELRPMGTSAGTSGTPASAVAITPGAFSVINVVDGDYVNRRNELLAAVTRGDILLYRTWYASPEFAAVKSIYQQATANGGPVAQGDVFSVHAGQDTVLDVLTNDFDQIVGRTPLQIISYTQPTSGSVYTQNGSLHYVAPLTPPASGLNSFTFKYTISDSVKTSTAPVTVNVGQ
;
A
#
# COMPACT_ATOMS: atom_id res chain seq x y z
N MET A 1 -38.47 -18.92 5.33
CA MET A 1 -39.89 -19.36 5.23
C MET A 1 -39.95 -20.86 4.94
N PRO A 2 -41.00 -21.58 5.36
CA PRO A 2 -41.00 -23.03 5.55
C PRO A 2 -41.38 -23.87 4.31
N PHE A 3 -41.23 -25.19 4.50
CA PHE A 3 -41.35 -26.37 3.65
C PHE A 3 -42.70 -26.67 2.94
N LYS A 4 -42.59 -27.59 1.93
CA LYS A 4 -43.55 -28.57 1.30
C LYS A 4 -44.00 -28.16 -0.13
N LYS A 5 -44.16 -29.02 -1.16
CA LYS A 5 -44.01 -30.49 -1.41
C LYS A 5 -44.29 -30.77 -2.92
N TYR A 6 -43.62 -31.80 -3.49
CA TYR A 6 -44.00 -32.76 -4.57
C TYR A 6 -44.28 -32.35 -6.04
N LEU A 7 -43.59 -32.99 -7.03
CA LEU A 7 -44.08 -34.10 -7.90
C LEU A 7 -43.01 -34.60 -8.95
N SER A 8 -42.73 -35.92 -8.93
CA SER A 8 -42.42 -36.93 -10.00
C SER A 8 -41.77 -36.62 -11.41
N ILE A 9 -40.50 -37.05 -11.63
CA ILE A 9 -39.88 -38.14 -12.49
C ILE A 9 -40.66 -38.71 -13.74
N PRO A 10 -40.09 -39.35 -14.83
CA PRO A 10 -38.71 -39.62 -15.37
C PRO A 10 -38.49 -39.40 -16.92
N PHE A 11 -37.24 -39.45 -17.45
CA PHE A 11 -36.76 -40.54 -18.38
C PHE A 11 -35.29 -40.36 -18.89
N LEU A 12 -34.63 -41.51 -19.03
CA LEU A 12 -33.29 -41.79 -19.57
C LEU A 12 -33.11 -41.45 -21.07
N LEU A 13 -31.87 -41.18 -21.54
CA LEU A 13 -31.03 -42.17 -22.28
C LEU A 13 -29.65 -41.61 -22.68
N ALA A 14 -28.65 -42.47 -22.57
CA ALA A 14 -27.27 -42.28 -23.01
C ALA A 14 -27.09 -42.63 -24.50
N LEU A 15 -26.10 -42.03 -25.18
CA LEU A 15 -25.29 -42.73 -26.19
C LEU A 15 -23.99 -41.98 -26.52
N ALA A 16 -22.85 -42.59 -26.20
CA ALA A 16 -21.57 -42.36 -26.85
C ALA A 16 -21.49 -43.22 -28.12
N LEU A 17 -20.69 -42.83 -29.13
CA LEU A 17 -19.78 -43.68 -29.92
C LEU A 17 -19.21 -42.97 -31.17
N LEU A 18 -17.87 -43.04 -31.27
CA LEU A 18 -17.02 -43.38 -32.43
C LEU A 18 -16.65 -42.35 -33.53
N LEU A 19 -15.31 -42.25 -33.66
CA LEU A 19 -14.45 -41.66 -34.69
C LEU A 19 -14.60 -42.33 -36.08
N PRO A 20 -13.93 -41.82 -37.15
CA PRO A 20 -12.60 -42.38 -37.46
C PRO A 20 -11.54 -41.40 -38.02
N ASN A 21 -10.28 -41.75 -37.76
CA ASN A 21 -9.05 -41.24 -38.37
C ASN A 21 -8.96 -41.48 -39.90
N LYS A 22 -8.32 -40.55 -40.62
CA LYS A 22 -7.45 -40.85 -41.78
C LYS A 22 -6.29 -39.84 -41.86
N ALA A 23 -5.09 -40.36 -42.09
CA ALA A 23 -3.84 -39.64 -42.16
C ALA A 23 -3.42 -39.26 -43.60
N ALA A 24 -2.66 -38.17 -43.67
CA ALA A 24 -1.58 -37.76 -44.59
C ALA A 24 -1.86 -37.59 -46.10
N LEU A 25 -1.67 -36.35 -46.56
CA LEU A 25 -0.93 -36.00 -47.79
C LEU A 25 -0.29 -34.60 -47.59
N ALA A 26 1.03 -34.53 -47.76
CA ALA A 26 1.82 -33.31 -47.66
C ALA A 26 1.72 -32.47 -48.93
N GLN A 27 1.62 -31.15 -48.80
CA GLN A 27 2.07 -30.19 -49.81
C GLN A 27 2.64 -28.94 -49.13
N SER A 28 3.74 -28.49 -49.70
CA SER A 28 4.74 -27.57 -49.17
C SER A 28 4.46 -26.08 -49.44
N THR A 29 5.17 -25.25 -48.68
CA THR A 29 5.56 -23.84 -48.91
C THR A 29 4.60 -22.74 -48.46
N GLY A 30 5.10 -21.86 -47.58
CA GLY A 30 4.56 -20.52 -47.38
C GLY A 30 4.68 -19.95 -45.97
N SER A 31 5.74 -19.17 -45.72
CA SER A 31 5.90 -18.18 -44.65
C SER A 31 5.86 -18.69 -43.20
N SER A 32 7.04 -18.76 -42.57
CA SER A 32 7.18 -18.76 -41.11
C SER A 32 6.77 -17.39 -40.55
N THR A 33 5.48 -17.17 -40.38
CA THR A 33 5.02 -16.21 -39.39
C THR A 33 5.28 -16.83 -38.02
N THR A 34 6.30 -16.34 -37.33
CA THR A 34 6.42 -16.51 -35.88
C THR A 34 5.13 -16.01 -35.25
N THR A 35 4.23 -16.93 -34.91
CA THR A 35 3.03 -16.63 -34.13
C THR A 35 3.51 -16.23 -32.74
N VAL A 36 3.57 -14.91 -32.53
CA VAL A 36 3.70 -14.31 -31.20
C VAL A 36 2.57 -14.89 -30.33
N PRO A 37 2.85 -15.38 -29.12
CA PRO A 37 1.83 -15.87 -28.21
C PRO A 37 0.73 -14.82 -28.02
N PRO A 38 -0.55 -15.23 -27.89
CA PRO A 38 -1.62 -14.30 -27.52
C PRO A 38 -1.23 -13.57 -26.22
N GLY A 39 -1.15 -12.23 -26.28
CA GLY A 39 -0.88 -11.40 -25.11
C GLY A 39 0.50 -10.75 -25.03
N THR A 40 1.44 -10.98 -25.95
CA THR A 40 2.67 -10.15 -26.00
C THR A 40 2.37 -8.85 -26.77
N PRO A 41 2.59 -7.67 -26.16
CA PRO A 41 2.38 -6.39 -26.86
C PRO A 41 3.32 -6.29 -28.07
N GLY A 42 2.81 -5.87 -29.22
CA GLY A 42 3.62 -5.69 -30.44
C GLY A 42 4.44 -4.39 -30.42
N PRO A 43 5.32 -4.17 -31.41
CA PRO A 43 6.19 -3.00 -31.46
C PRO A 43 5.39 -1.69 -31.51
N VAL A 44 5.82 -0.68 -30.75
CA VAL A 44 5.31 0.70 -30.78
C VAL A 44 5.92 1.47 -31.95
N ALA A 45 5.08 2.09 -32.77
CA ALA A 45 5.47 2.95 -33.89
C ALA A 45 4.62 4.23 -33.88
N ILE A 46 5.26 5.37 -34.16
CA ILE A 46 4.59 6.68 -34.16
C ILE A 46 4.79 7.43 -35.47
N GLN A 47 3.84 8.30 -35.79
CA GLN A 47 4.00 9.37 -36.78
C GLN A 47 3.72 10.71 -36.12
N LEU A 48 4.42 11.75 -36.55
CA LEU A 48 4.37 13.07 -35.94
C LEU A 48 4.11 14.17 -36.98
N ASN A 49 3.50 15.25 -36.52
CA ASN A 49 3.54 16.56 -37.18
C ASN A 49 3.99 17.62 -36.17
N GLN A 50 3.95 18.90 -36.54
CA GLN A 50 4.32 20.01 -35.65
C GLN A 50 3.44 20.16 -34.39
N TYR A 51 2.27 19.51 -34.35
CA TYR A 51 1.31 19.59 -33.26
C TYR A 51 1.35 18.39 -32.31
N GLY A 52 1.86 17.23 -32.75
CA GLY A 52 1.93 16.03 -31.93
C GLY A 52 1.86 14.76 -32.77
N LEU A 53 1.25 13.71 -32.20
CA LEU A 53 1.05 12.42 -32.86
C LEU A 53 -0.02 12.53 -33.95
N THR A 54 0.31 12.00 -35.13
CA THR A 54 -0.65 11.77 -36.22
C THR A 54 -1.03 10.29 -36.36
N SER A 55 -0.23 9.38 -35.78
CA SER A 55 -0.53 7.95 -35.65
C SER A 55 0.24 7.38 -34.45
N LEU A 56 -0.40 6.46 -33.73
CA LEU A 56 0.19 5.65 -32.66
C LEU A 56 -0.18 4.19 -32.91
N GLN A 57 0.76 3.40 -33.41
CA GLN A 57 0.53 1.99 -33.69
C GLN A 57 1.24 1.07 -32.70
N VAL A 58 0.55 0.04 -32.25
CA VAL A 58 1.14 -1.04 -31.44
C VAL A 58 0.76 -2.38 -32.04
N GLY A 59 1.77 -3.15 -32.44
CA GLY A 59 1.53 -4.38 -33.21
C GLY A 59 0.77 -4.15 -34.51
N GLY A 60 0.96 -2.99 -35.15
CA GLY A 60 0.31 -2.60 -36.40
C GLY A 60 -1.16 -2.16 -36.27
N ARG A 61 -1.67 -1.96 -35.05
CA ARG A 61 -3.02 -1.44 -34.79
C ARG A 61 -2.95 0.00 -34.30
N GLU A 62 -3.83 0.86 -34.79
CA GLU A 62 -3.93 2.28 -34.38
C GLU A 62 -4.58 2.42 -32.99
N TRP A 63 -4.02 3.31 -32.17
CA TRP A 63 -4.44 3.59 -30.79
C TRP A 63 -4.86 5.03 -30.56
N LEU A 64 -4.62 5.98 -31.47
CA LEU A 64 -5.14 7.33 -31.29
C LEU A 64 -6.67 7.35 -31.37
N GLY A 65 -7.29 8.14 -30.49
CA GLY A 65 -8.71 8.46 -30.49
C GLY A 65 -9.12 9.21 -31.75
N ARG A 66 -10.43 9.25 -32.03
CA ARG A 66 -10.98 9.80 -33.27
C ARG A 66 -12.02 10.88 -32.97
N ARG A 67 -12.01 11.95 -33.77
CA ARG A 67 -13.06 12.99 -33.77
C ARG A 67 -14.14 12.73 -34.81
N SER A 68 -15.22 13.49 -34.72
CA SER A 68 -16.19 13.62 -35.83
C SER A 68 -15.45 13.88 -37.14
N GLY A 69 -15.72 13.07 -38.17
CA GLY A 69 -14.97 13.08 -39.43
C GLY A 69 -13.77 12.12 -39.50
N ASN A 70 -13.58 11.27 -38.47
CA ASN A 70 -12.57 10.20 -38.41
C ASN A 70 -11.11 10.70 -38.26
N THR A 71 -10.91 11.96 -37.90
CA THR A 71 -9.59 12.57 -37.65
C THR A 71 -9.00 12.07 -36.34
N LEU A 72 -7.76 11.58 -36.37
CA LEU A 72 -7.04 11.11 -35.17
C LEU A 72 -6.69 12.28 -34.24
N VAL A 73 -6.69 12.04 -32.93
CA VAL A 73 -6.40 13.04 -31.89
C VAL A 73 -5.10 12.72 -31.18
N GLY A 74 -4.01 13.29 -31.67
CA GLY A 74 -2.70 13.19 -31.01
C GLY A 74 -2.02 14.54 -30.77
N ASP A 75 -2.77 15.64 -30.91
CA ASP A 75 -2.27 16.99 -30.63
C ASP A 75 -1.83 17.12 -29.17
N PHE A 76 -0.58 17.54 -28.99
CA PHE A 76 -0.07 18.00 -27.71
C PHE A 76 -0.47 19.46 -27.50
N PHE A 77 -1.04 19.77 -26.33
CA PHE A 77 -1.38 21.14 -25.94
C PHE A 77 -1.25 21.37 -24.43
N VAL A 78 -1.07 22.64 -24.06
CA VAL A 78 -0.97 23.10 -22.68
C VAL A 78 -2.12 24.06 -22.38
N ALA A 79 -2.83 23.80 -21.29
CA ALA A 79 -3.81 24.70 -20.70
C ALA A 79 -3.24 25.32 -19.41
N THR A 80 -3.47 26.61 -19.19
CA THR A 80 -2.93 27.34 -18.04
C THR A 80 -4.03 28.04 -17.24
N TRP A 81 -3.82 28.18 -15.94
CA TRP A 81 -4.68 28.95 -15.03
C TRP A 81 -3.85 30.02 -14.34
N ARG A 82 -4.48 31.16 -14.03
CA ARG A 82 -3.85 32.30 -13.38
C ARG A 82 -4.69 32.74 -12.17
N GLY A 83 -4.04 33.04 -11.05
CA GLY A 83 -4.70 33.41 -9.80
C GLY A 83 -5.70 32.35 -9.33
N ASN A 84 -6.83 32.78 -8.77
CA ASN A 84 -7.89 31.91 -8.25
C ASN A 84 -8.99 31.59 -9.30
N ASN A 85 -8.73 31.82 -10.60
CA ASN A 85 -9.72 31.55 -11.62
C ASN A 85 -9.97 30.04 -11.74
N SER A 86 -11.24 29.64 -11.86
CA SER A 86 -11.66 28.26 -12.09
C SER A 86 -11.59 27.84 -13.56
N SER A 87 -11.51 28.80 -14.50
CA SER A 87 -11.47 28.53 -15.94
C SER A 87 -10.04 28.48 -16.49
N SER A 88 -9.77 27.46 -17.30
CA SER A 88 -8.54 27.34 -18.10
C SER A 88 -8.46 28.41 -19.18
N ASN A 89 -7.26 28.96 -19.40
CA ASN A 89 -6.94 29.75 -20.57
C ASN A 89 -6.39 28.82 -21.67
N TYR A 90 -7.18 28.61 -22.71
CA TYR A 90 -6.75 27.96 -23.95
C TYR A 90 -6.25 29.02 -24.93
N GLU A 91 -5.02 29.50 -24.71
CA GLU A 91 -4.42 30.45 -25.64
C GLU A 91 -4.06 29.75 -26.95
N SER A 92 -4.31 30.43 -28.07
CA SER A 92 -3.95 29.93 -29.39
C SER A 92 -2.44 29.90 -29.56
N ARG A 93 -1.93 28.81 -30.14
CA ARG A 93 -0.53 28.65 -30.51
C ARG A 93 -0.14 29.73 -31.52
N LEU A 94 0.98 30.42 -31.27
CA LEU A 94 1.54 31.40 -32.21
C LEU A 94 2.34 30.69 -33.31
N THR A 95 3.21 29.75 -32.94
CA THR A 95 3.97 28.91 -33.86
C THR A 95 4.04 27.48 -33.37
N ALA A 96 4.24 26.54 -34.30
CA ALA A 96 4.47 25.13 -34.03
C ALA A 96 5.51 24.58 -35.02
N GLN A 97 6.47 23.80 -34.54
CA GLN A 97 7.53 23.18 -35.34
C GLN A 97 7.75 21.73 -34.92
N LEU A 98 8.20 20.91 -35.87
CA LEU A 98 8.70 19.55 -35.61
C LEU A 98 10.19 19.51 -35.97
N ASN A 99 11.03 19.08 -35.03
CA ASN A 99 12.44 18.81 -35.27
C ASN A 99 12.79 17.41 -34.77
N GLY A 100 13.07 16.48 -35.68
CA GLY A 100 13.22 15.07 -35.34
C GLY A 100 11.93 14.52 -34.71
N THR A 101 12.03 14.09 -33.45
CA THR A 101 10.89 13.63 -32.65
C THR A 101 10.43 14.66 -31.60
N THR A 102 10.85 15.92 -31.72
CA THR A 102 10.47 16.97 -30.78
C THR A 102 9.51 17.95 -31.44
N THR A 103 8.32 18.12 -30.85
CA THR A 103 7.43 19.23 -31.19
C THR A 103 7.71 20.42 -30.30
N SER A 104 7.76 21.61 -30.89
CA SER A 104 7.99 22.88 -30.19
C SER A 104 6.87 23.85 -30.52
N GLN A 105 6.22 24.39 -29.50
CA GLN A 105 5.07 25.27 -29.63
C GLN A 105 5.32 26.57 -28.85
N THR A 106 4.94 27.70 -29.43
CA THR A 106 4.99 29.00 -28.74
C THR A 106 3.58 29.54 -28.52
N TYR A 107 3.42 30.25 -27.42
CA TYR A 107 2.18 30.84 -26.94
C TYR A 107 2.44 32.29 -26.53
N PRO A 108 1.41 33.15 -26.42
CA PRO A 108 1.59 34.49 -25.86
C PRO A 108 2.20 34.48 -24.45
N TRP A 109 1.90 33.46 -23.66
CA TRP A 109 2.44 33.28 -22.30
C TRP A 109 3.83 32.62 -22.23
N GLY A 110 4.36 32.05 -23.32
CA GLY A 110 5.63 31.32 -23.28
C GLY A 110 5.78 30.20 -24.31
N SER A 111 6.33 29.06 -23.91
CA SER A 111 6.61 27.96 -24.83
C SER A 111 6.48 26.59 -24.18
N ALA A 112 6.21 25.58 -25.00
CA ALA A 112 6.18 24.18 -24.60
C ALA A 112 6.85 23.31 -25.65
N THR A 113 7.60 22.30 -25.21
CA THR A 113 8.18 21.25 -26.05
C THR A 113 7.75 19.88 -25.57
N CYS A 114 7.62 18.93 -26.50
CA CYS A 114 7.37 17.53 -26.20
C CYS A 114 8.25 16.67 -27.12
N THR A 115 9.16 15.89 -26.54
CA THR A 115 9.98 14.93 -27.26
C THR A 115 9.40 13.54 -27.10
N TYR A 116 9.22 12.84 -28.22
CA TYR A 116 8.67 11.50 -28.25
C TYR A 116 9.80 10.48 -28.45
N THR A 117 9.86 9.46 -27.60
CA THR A 117 10.78 8.33 -27.78
C THR A 117 10.05 7.01 -27.63
N THR A 118 10.44 5.98 -28.39
CA THR A 118 9.79 4.67 -28.34
C THR A 118 10.80 3.57 -28.01
N THR A 119 10.33 2.58 -27.25
CA THR A 119 10.94 1.26 -27.16
C THR A 119 10.01 0.23 -27.80
N TYR A 120 10.27 -1.07 -27.60
CA TYR A 120 9.40 -2.11 -28.14
C TYR A 120 7.94 -1.97 -27.67
N ASN A 121 7.71 -1.68 -26.40
CA ASN A 121 6.38 -1.63 -25.78
C ASN A 121 6.09 -0.34 -25.02
N THR A 122 6.87 0.73 -25.25
CA THR A 122 6.71 2.01 -24.55
C THR A 122 6.76 3.19 -25.53
N LEU A 123 5.94 4.20 -25.27
CA LEU A 123 6.08 5.55 -25.79
C LEU A 123 6.32 6.51 -24.62
N ASN A 124 7.42 7.26 -24.64
CA ASN A 124 7.70 8.30 -23.65
C ASN A 124 7.41 9.69 -24.22
N TYR A 125 7.00 10.59 -23.34
CA TYR A 125 6.78 12.01 -23.55
C TYR A 125 7.70 12.78 -22.59
N ASP A 126 8.75 13.39 -23.11
CA ASP A 126 9.64 14.28 -22.36
C ASP A 126 9.21 15.73 -22.63
N ILE A 127 8.59 16.36 -21.64
CA ILE A 127 7.87 17.63 -21.81
C ILE A 127 8.57 18.73 -21.03
N SER A 128 8.72 19.90 -21.64
CA SER A 128 9.20 21.12 -20.97
C SER A 128 8.24 22.27 -21.23
N VAL A 129 7.86 23.00 -20.19
CA VAL A 129 7.04 24.21 -20.30
C VAL A 129 7.73 25.38 -19.63
N THR A 130 7.88 26.47 -20.36
CA THR A 130 8.51 27.71 -19.89
C THR A 130 7.49 28.84 -19.86
N ASN A 131 7.27 29.41 -18.68
CA ASN A 131 6.45 30.59 -18.51
C ASN A 131 7.31 31.85 -18.74
N THR A 132 7.00 32.64 -19.77
CA THR A 132 7.64 33.95 -19.98
C THR A 132 6.69 35.11 -19.71
N ASP A 133 5.44 34.83 -19.31
CA ASP A 133 4.49 35.85 -18.89
C ASP A 133 4.91 36.42 -17.53
N PRO A 134 4.73 37.73 -17.28
CA PRO A 134 4.97 38.32 -15.96
C PRO A 134 4.09 37.73 -14.85
N THR A 135 2.96 37.11 -15.20
CA THR A 135 2.02 36.48 -14.26
C THR A 135 2.39 35.02 -14.02
N PRO A 136 2.57 34.59 -12.76
CA PRO A 136 2.71 33.16 -12.44
C PRO A 136 1.47 32.37 -12.83
N PHE A 137 1.67 31.12 -13.29
CA PHE A 137 0.56 30.17 -13.40
C PHE A 137 0.27 29.58 -12.02
N SER A 138 -1.01 29.45 -11.67
CA SER A 138 -1.43 28.73 -10.45
C SER A 138 -1.64 27.24 -10.70
N LYS A 139 -1.92 26.87 -11.95
CA LYS A 139 -2.12 25.49 -12.39
C LYS A 139 -1.80 25.37 -13.88
N LEU A 140 -1.29 24.21 -14.26
CA LEU A 140 -1.03 23.84 -15.64
C LEU A 140 -1.55 22.44 -15.90
N GLN A 141 -2.11 22.22 -17.09
CA GLN A 141 -2.54 20.92 -17.55
C GLN A 141 -1.98 20.64 -18.94
N LEU A 142 -1.29 19.51 -19.06
CA LEU A 142 -0.81 18.92 -20.29
C LEU A 142 -1.88 17.99 -20.84
N ILE A 143 -2.09 18.02 -22.15
CA ILE A 143 -2.93 17.06 -22.84
C ILE A 143 -2.11 16.42 -23.95
N LEU A 144 -2.01 15.10 -23.90
CA LEU A 144 -1.04 14.31 -24.68
C LEU A 144 -1.66 13.61 -25.89
N GLY A 145 -2.92 13.91 -26.17
CA GLY A 145 -3.77 13.23 -27.15
C GLY A 145 -4.84 12.35 -26.49
N ASP A 146 -5.61 11.67 -27.32
CA ASP A 146 -6.65 10.74 -26.88
C ASP A 146 -6.22 9.32 -27.26
N VAL A 147 -6.45 8.35 -26.37
CA VAL A 147 -6.24 6.92 -26.69
C VAL A 147 -7.56 6.19 -26.83
N MET A 148 -7.65 5.29 -27.80
CA MET A 148 -8.79 4.41 -28.01
C MET A 148 -8.32 2.97 -27.90
N PHE A 149 -8.95 2.24 -26.96
CA PHE A 149 -8.68 0.82 -26.80
C PHE A 149 -9.19 0.01 -28.00
N PRO A 150 -8.58 -1.16 -28.30
CA PRO A 150 -9.06 -2.04 -29.35
C PRO A 150 -10.55 -2.33 -29.24
N ASN A 151 -11.26 -2.28 -30.37
CA ASN A 151 -12.72 -2.46 -30.47
C ASN A 151 -13.56 -1.45 -29.66
N ALA A 152 -12.98 -0.30 -29.28
CA ALA A 152 -13.63 0.75 -28.48
C ALA A 152 -14.19 0.25 -27.12
N VAL A 153 -13.59 -0.82 -26.60
CA VAL A 153 -13.99 -1.46 -25.35
C VAL A 153 -13.61 -0.57 -24.18
N THR A 154 -14.56 -0.34 -23.28
CA THR A 154 -14.28 0.24 -21.96
C THR A 154 -13.43 -0.74 -21.16
N PRO A 155 -12.26 -0.32 -20.65
CA PRO A 155 -11.42 -1.19 -19.86
C PRO A 155 -12.14 -1.78 -18.65
N LYS A 156 -11.75 -3.00 -18.23
CA LYS A 156 -12.38 -3.68 -17.10
C LYS A 156 -12.27 -2.82 -15.84
N GLY A 157 -13.42 -2.58 -15.20
CA GLY A 157 -13.51 -1.80 -13.96
C GLY A 157 -13.53 -0.27 -14.14
N TRP A 158 -13.51 0.24 -15.38
CA TRP A 158 -13.64 1.69 -15.63
C TRP A 158 -15.10 2.12 -15.78
N ASP A 159 -15.38 3.35 -15.38
CA ASP A 159 -16.54 4.13 -15.82
C ASP A 159 -16.10 5.06 -16.97
N ASP A 160 -16.83 5.08 -18.08
CA ASP A 160 -16.53 5.96 -19.22
C ASP A 160 -16.62 7.45 -18.87
N THR A 161 -17.41 7.80 -17.85
CA THR A 161 -17.62 9.18 -17.40
C THR A 161 -16.61 9.62 -16.34
N ASP A 162 -16.10 8.68 -15.55
CA ASP A 162 -15.13 8.92 -14.47
C ASP A 162 -13.98 7.91 -14.50
N PRO A 163 -13.10 7.98 -15.52
CA PRO A 163 -11.99 7.06 -15.64
C PRO A 163 -10.86 7.38 -14.64
N PRO A 164 -9.92 6.44 -14.42
CA PRO A 164 -8.95 6.56 -13.34
C PRO A 164 -7.99 7.74 -13.44
N ASN A 165 -7.68 8.33 -12.28
CA ASN A 165 -6.60 9.29 -12.06
C ASN A 165 -5.75 8.88 -10.85
N ALA A 166 -4.50 9.35 -10.80
CA ALA A 166 -3.59 9.15 -9.67
C ALA A 166 -2.54 10.27 -9.62
N ASP A 167 -2.17 10.69 -8.43
CA ASP A 167 -0.95 11.45 -8.18
C ASP A 167 0.19 10.51 -7.77
N ASN A 168 1.41 11.02 -7.91
CA ASN A 168 2.64 10.38 -7.47
C ASN A 168 3.10 10.90 -6.10
N TYR A 169 2.20 11.52 -5.31
CA TYR A 169 2.52 11.97 -3.95
C TYR A 169 2.62 10.79 -3.00
N SER A 170 1.67 9.85 -3.04
CA SER A 170 1.61 8.76 -2.07
C SER A 170 2.15 7.42 -2.61
N ALA A 171 2.07 7.20 -3.91
CA ALA A 171 2.44 5.97 -4.61
C ALA A 171 2.85 6.28 -6.06
N PRO A 172 3.58 5.40 -6.78
CA PRO A 172 3.77 5.57 -8.22
C PRO A 172 2.44 5.76 -8.96
N ALA A 173 2.29 6.85 -9.74
CA ALA A 173 1.11 7.08 -10.56
C ALA A 173 1.14 6.19 -11.82
N VAL A 174 0.79 4.92 -11.64
CA VAL A 174 0.64 3.90 -12.70
C VAL A 174 -0.84 3.57 -12.85
N LEU A 175 -1.47 4.14 -13.88
CA LEU A 175 -2.87 3.90 -14.22
C LEU A 175 -2.98 2.81 -15.26
N ILE A 176 -3.87 1.83 -15.06
CA ILE A 176 -4.00 0.67 -15.95
C ILE A 176 -5.39 0.62 -16.60
N GLY A 177 -5.42 0.38 -17.90
CA GLY A 177 -6.60 -0.03 -18.65
C GLY A 177 -6.46 -1.47 -19.12
N ASP A 178 -7.19 -2.40 -18.48
CA ASP A 178 -7.31 -3.80 -18.93
C ASP A 178 -8.34 -3.89 -20.06
N TYR A 179 -7.88 -4.16 -21.27
CA TYR A 179 -8.73 -4.29 -22.46
C TYR A 179 -8.96 -5.76 -22.88
N GLY A 180 -8.76 -6.70 -21.95
CA GLY A 180 -9.09 -8.12 -22.08
C GLY A 180 -8.15 -8.95 -22.95
N THR A 181 -7.24 -8.33 -23.68
CA THR A 181 -6.15 -9.04 -24.42
C THR A 181 -4.77 -8.48 -24.09
N GLY A 182 -4.71 -7.54 -23.14
CA GLY A 182 -3.51 -6.87 -22.69
C GLY A 182 -3.86 -5.71 -21.75
N ILE A 183 -2.83 -5.03 -21.27
CA ILE A 183 -2.92 -3.84 -20.41
C ILE A 183 -2.24 -2.65 -21.10
N LEU A 184 -2.84 -1.46 -20.99
CA LEU A 184 -2.17 -0.18 -21.25
C LEU A 184 -1.95 0.53 -19.91
N GLY A 185 -0.70 0.87 -19.62
CA GLY A 185 -0.30 1.74 -18.53
C GLY A 185 -0.13 3.18 -19.00
N LEU A 186 -0.72 4.15 -18.29
CA LEU A 186 -0.29 5.55 -18.31
C LEU A 186 0.50 5.81 -17.03
N VAL A 187 1.75 6.22 -17.18
CA VAL A 187 2.74 6.28 -16.09
C VAL A 187 3.30 7.70 -15.98
N ASN A 188 3.27 8.26 -14.78
CA ASN A 188 4.13 9.39 -14.43
C ASN A 188 5.50 8.85 -14.04
N ASP A 189 6.52 9.12 -14.85
CA ASP A 189 7.87 8.61 -14.67
C ASP A 189 8.69 9.46 -13.67
N ASP A 190 8.15 10.59 -13.22
CA ASP A 190 8.76 11.40 -12.17
C ASP A 190 8.44 10.84 -10.77
N VAL A 191 9.45 10.77 -9.89
CA VAL A 191 9.31 10.22 -8.53
C VAL A 191 8.90 11.27 -7.49
N ASN A 192 9.33 12.53 -7.67
CA ASN A 192 9.30 13.55 -6.62
C ASN A 192 8.37 14.75 -6.93
N THR A 193 7.57 14.69 -7.99
CA THR A 193 6.74 15.81 -8.45
C THR A 193 5.26 15.40 -8.38
N PRO A 194 4.46 15.83 -7.39
CA PRO A 194 3.09 15.37 -7.12
C PRO A 194 2.09 15.83 -8.21
N GLU A 195 2.28 15.34 -9.43
CA GLU A 195 1.46 15.68 -10.59
C GLU A 195 0.36 14.66 -10.78
N VAL A 196 -0.87 15.14 -10.96
CA VAL A 196 -2.03 14.28 -11.18
C VAL A 196 -2.00 13.82 -12.64
N THR A 197 -1.84 12.52 -12.82
CA THR A 197 -1.92 11.85 -14.11
C THR A 197 -3.30 11.22 -14.24
N GLN A 198 -3.92 11.31 -15.43
CA GLN A 198 -5.29 10.85 -15.60
C GLN A 198 -5.62 10.41 -17.03
N PHE A 199 -6.50 9.41 -17.11
CA PHE A 199 -7.43 9.28 -18.23
C PHE A 199 -8.61 10.19 -17.94
N SER A 200 -9.10 10.93 -18.93
CA SER A 200 -10.30 11.78 -18.79
C SER A 200 -11.53 11.11 -19.40
N SER A 201 -12.72 11.60 -19.03
CA SER A 201 -14.00 11.09 -19.51
C SER A 201 -13.98 10.84 -21.02
N LYS A 202 -14.49 9.67 -21.41
CA LYS A 202 -14.48 9.21 -22.79
C LYS A 202 -15.23 10.18 -23.68
N TYR A 203 -14.55 10.62 -24.72
CA TYR A 203 -15.10 11.54 -25.71
C TYR A 203 -14.85 10.98 -27.11
N TRP A 204 -15.93 10.80 -27.87
CA TRP A 204 -15.90 10.25 -29.23
C TRP A 204 -15.13 8.91 -29.37
N GLY A 205 -15.21 8.08 -28.32
CA GLY A 205 -14.61 6.74 -28.28
C GLY A 205 -13.17 6.69 -27.78
N GLY A 206 -12.51 7.84 -27.57
CA GLY A 206 -11.18 7.93 -26.98
C GLY A 206 -11.19 8.50 -25.55
N TYR A 207 -10.13 8.24 -24.80
CA TYR A 207 -9.86 8.78 -23.47
C TYR A 207 -8.72 9.81 -23.57
N PRO A 208 -8.97 11.10 -23.31
CA PRO A 208 -7.92 12.10 -23.28
C PRO A 208 -6.92 11.82 -22.16
N LEU A 209 -5.64 11.83 -22.49
CA LEU A 209 -4.53 11.68 -21.55
C LEU A 209 -4.14 13.04 -21.00
N ARG A 210 -4.15 13.21 -19.68
CA ARG A 210 -3.75 14.48 -19.07
C ARG A 210 -2.79 14.31 -17.92
N VAL A 211 -1.94 15.32 -17.75
CA VAL A 211 -1.09 15.50 -16.58
C VAL A 211 -1.28 16.91 -16.06
N THR A 212 -1.56 17.05 -14.77
CA THR A 212 -1.94 18.32 -14.16
C THR A 212 -1.02 18.63 -12.98
N THR A 213 -0.50 19.86 -12.98
CA THR A 213 0.23 20.43 -11.84
C THR A 213 -0.53 21.58 -11.23
N GLU A 214 -0.64 21.58 -9.91
CA GLU A 214 -1.17 22.71 -9.12
C GLU A 214 -0.05 23.51 -8.46
N LYS A 215 1.22 23.19 -8.78
CA LYS A 215 2.36 23.97 -8.33
C LYS A 215 2.40 25.30 -9.08
N PRO A 216 2.58 26.43 -8.37
CA PRO A 216 2.79 27.70 -9.03
C PRO A 216 4.02 27.67 -9.93
N ILE A 217 3.90 28.19 -11.16
CA ILE A 217 5.02 28.32 -12.11
C ILE A 217 5.37 29.80 -12.24
N PRO A 218 6.45 30.27 -11.59
CA PRO A 218 6.86 31.68 -11.65
C PRO A 218 7.17 32.16 -13.06
N SER A 219 7.17 33.49 -13.23
CA SER A 219 7.68 34.11 -14.46
C SER A 219 9.15 33.76 -14.66
N GLY A 220 9.51 33.36 -15.87
CA GLY A 220 10.86 32.91 -16.26
C GLY A 220 11.20 31.48 -15.85
N ALA A 221 10.30 30.76 -15.15
CA ALA A 221 10.55 29.40 -14.74
C ALA A 221 10.24 28.39 -15.86
N THR A 222 10.99 27.29 -15.85
CA THR A 222 10.76 26.11 -16.68
C THR A 222 10.45 24.93 -15.77
N VAL A 223 9.41 24.17 -16.14
CA VAL A 223 9.06 22.90 -15.49
C VAL A 223 9.11 21.77 -16.52
N THR A 224 9.49 20.59 -16.06
CA THR A 224 9.63 19.39 -16.89
C THR A 224 8.75 18.26 -16.38
N PHE A 225 8.27 17.42 -17.29
CA PHE A 225 7.44 16.25 -16.99
C PHE A 225 7.91 15.06 -17.82
N HIS A 226 8.00 13.89 -17.20
CA HIS A 226 8.32 12.63 -17.85
C HIS A 226 7.13 11.68 -17.71
N VAL A 227 6.50 11.33 -18.83
CA VAL A 227 5.26 10.54 -18.84
C VAL A 227 5.38 9.45 -19.90
N SER A 228 4.85 8.26 -19.65
CA SER A 228 4.89 7.18 -20.63
C SER A 228 3.59 6.42 -20.77
N LEU A 229 3.36 5.90 -21.98
CA LEU A 229 2.40 4.86 -22.28
C LEU A 229 3.13 3.53 -22.41
N ARG A 230 2.69 2.51 -21.68
CA ARG A 230 3.37 1.21 -21.59
C ARG A 230 2.40 0.07 -21.83
N TRP A 231 2.67 -0.76 -22.83
CA TRP A 231 1.84 -1.92 -23.14
C TRP A 231 2.40 -3.18 -22.47
N ALA A 232 1.52 -3.99 -21.88
CA ALA A 232 1.86 -5.22 -21.17
C ALA A 232 0.84 -6.33 -21.44
N ALA A 233 1.20 -7.56 -21.05
CA ALA A 233 0.33 -8.72 -21.20
C ALA A 233 -0.89 -8.65 -20.29
N GLU A 234 -1.97 -9.36 -20.63
CA GLU A 234 -3.17 -9.45 -19.77
C GLU A 234 -2.77 -9.95 -18.37
N GLY A 235 -3.36 -9.34 -17.33
CA GLY A 235 -3.08 -9.67 -15.94
C GLY A 235 -1.79 -9.07 -15.37
N SER A 236 -1.02 -8.31 -16.17
CA SER A 236 0.17 -7.61 -15.65
C SER A 236 -0.20 -6.62 -14.54
N THR A 237 0.56 -6.65 -13.45
CA THR A 237 0.37 -5.72 -12.32
C THR A 237 1.00 -4.35 -12.60
N LYS A 238 0.64 -3.34 -11.81
CA LYS A 238 1.27 -2.00 -11.88
C LYS A 238 2.79 -2.09 -11.68
N GLN A 239 3.25 -3.00 -10.82
CA GLN A 239 4.66 -3.26 -10.53
C GLN A 239 5.39 -3.85 -11.73
N GLN A 240 4.74 -4.75 -12.47
CA GLN A 240 5.32 -5.35 -13.67
C GLN A 240 5.40 -4.36 -14.84
N ILE A 241 4.52 -3.34 -14.88
CA ILE A 241 4.49 -2.32 -15.93
C ILE A 241 5.59 -1.26 -15.77
N ALA A 242 5.94 -0.91 -14.53
CA ALA A 242 6.95 0.12 -14.25
C ALA A 242 7.91 -0.28 -13.11
N PRO A 243 8.57 -1.44 -13.19
CA PRO A 243 9.35 -1.99 -12.07
C PRO A 243 10.44 -1.04 -11.58
N GLU A 244 11.07 -0.28 -12.47
CA GLU A 244 12.07 0.73 -12.13
C GLU A 244 11.50 1.91 -11.35
N LEU A 245 10.27 2.34 -11.65
CA LEU A 245 9.60 3.41 -10.91
C LEU A 245 9.24 2.94 -9.49
N TRP A 246 8.75 1.70 -9.36
CA TRP A 246 8.49 1.10 -8.05
C TRP A 246 9.78 0.96 -7.23
N ALA A 247 10.89 0.53 -7.84
CA ALA A 247 12.18 0.47 -7.18
C ALA A 247 12.67 1.86 -6.74
N ALA A 248 12.50 2.88 -7.57
CA ALA A 248 12.87 4.26 -7.24
C ALA A 248 12.03 4.81 -6.07
N PHE A 249 10.72 4.54 -6.05
CA PHE A 249 9.86 4.88 -4.92
C PHE A 249 10.23 4.13 -3.65
N GLN A 250 10.51 2.82 -3.72
CA GLN A 250 10.95 2.05 -2.57
C GLN A 250 12.28 2.55 -2.00
N ALA A 251 13.20 2.99 -2.87
CA ALA A 251 14.48 3.56 -2.46
C ALA A 251 14.34 4.89 -1.71
N THR A 252 13.28 5.68 -2.00
CA THR A 252 12.98 6.93 -1.28
C THR A 252 12.04 6.74 -0.08
N ARG A 253 11.45 5.55 0.08
CA ARG A 253 10.41 5.22 1.08
C ARG A 253 10.82 4.03 1.95
N VAL A 254 12.05 4.05 2.46
CA VAL A 254 12.49 3.06 3.45
C VAL A 254 11.65 3.23 4.70
N GLN A 255 11.16 2.12 5.27
CA GLN A 255 10.48 2.18 6.55
C GLN A 255 11.46 2.66 7.63
N GLU A 256 11.25 3.87 8.12
CA GLU A 256 11.98 4.45 9.25
C GLU A 256 11.45 3.95 10.60
N LEU A 257 10.20 3.50 10.64
CA LEU A 257 9.62 2.86 11.83
C LEU A 257 10.39 1.59 12.20
N ASN A 258 11.21 1.68 13.24
CA ASN A 258 11.98 0.57 13.77
C ASN A 258 11.23 -0.16 14.90
N TRP A 259 10.11 -0.80 14.57
CA TRP A 259 9.33 -1.57 15.54
C TRP A 259 9.43 -3.08 15.30
N LYS A 260 10.27 -3.76 16.09
CA LYS A 260 10.57 -5.19 15.88
C LYS A 260 9.61 -6.15 16.62
N ASP A 261 8.96 -5.70 17.69
CA ASP A 261 8.06 -6.57 18.45
C ASP A 261 6.72 -6.71 17.72
N ARG A 262 6.47 -7.91 17.18
CA ARG A 262 5.27 -8.25 16.38
C ARG A 262 4.18 -8.97 17.18
N ARG A 263 4.39 -9.17 18.48
CA ARG A 263 3.42 -9.85 19.37
C ARG A 263 2.11 -9.05 19.49
N PRO A 264 0.97 -9.65 19.87
CA PRO A 264 -0.29 -8.92 19.89
C PRO A 264 -0.30 -7.79 20.93
N ILE A 265 -1.17 -6.80 20.73
CA ILE A 265 -1.40 -5.68 21.64
C ILE A 265 -2.81 -5.79 22.24
N GLY A 266 -2.94 -5.54 23.54
CA GLY A 266 -4.24 -5.47 24.20
C GLY A 266 -4.85 -4.05 24.15
N SER A 267 -6.15 -3.93 23.91
CA SER A 267 -6.92 -2.71 24.15
C SER A 267 -7.61 -2.75 25.51
N ILE A 268 -7.74 -1.60 26.16
CA ILE A 268 -8.38 -1.44 27.47
C ILE A 268 -9.41 -0.32 27.38
N PHE A 269 -10.64 -0.63 27.77
CA PHE A 269 -11.74 0.31 27.95
C PHE A 269 -12.23 0.17 29.39
N LEU A 270 -12.22 1.27 30.14
CA LEU A 270 -12.56 1.36 31.55
C LEU A 270 -13.93 2.01 31.80
N ALA A 271 -14.51 2.67 30.81
CA ALA A 271 -15.70 3.48 30.90
C ALA A 271 -16.74 3.08 29.84
N THR A 272 -17.85 3.83 29.81
CA THR A 272 -18.89 3.66 28.80
C THR A 272 -19.55 4.99 28.54
N VAL A 273 -19.73 5.27 27.26
CA VAL A 273 -20.21 6.55 26.74
C VAL A 273 -21.51 7.03 27.38
N GLN A 274 -21.53 8.32 27.72
CA GLN A 274 -22.70 9.10 28.11
C GLN A 274 -23.52 8.58 29.28
N ARG A 275 -22.95 7.75 30.16
CA ARG A 275 -23.72 7.24 31.31
C ARG A 275 -24.16 8.34 32.27
N ASN A 276 -23.31 9.33 32.52
CA ASN A 276 -23.63 10.50 33.34
C ASN A 276 -24.28 10.14 34.69
N TYR A 277 -23.83 9.04 35.32
CA TYR A 277 -24.39 8.64 36.61
C TYR A 277 -24.09 9.72 37.67
N PRO A 278 -25.04 10.02 38.59
CA PRO A 278 -24.88 11.11 39.54
C PRO A 278 -23.59 11.07 40.37
N THR A 279 -23.06 9.88 40.62
CA THR A 279 -21.85 9.65 41.42
C THR A 279 -20.70 9.02 40.61
N ASN A 280 -20.92 8.73 39.33
CA ASN A 280 -19.94 8.18 38.39
C ASN A 280 -20.18 8.77 36.98
N PRO A 281 -19.98 10.09 36.82
CA PRO A 281 -20.34 10.77 35.57
C PRO A 281 -19.47 10.32 34.38
N ARG A 282 -18.26 9.81 34.65
CA ARG A 282 -17.30 9.32 33.65
C ARG A 282 -17.68 7.96 33.07
N GLY A 283 -18.67 7.29 33.66
CA GLY A 283 -19.17 6.00 33.19
C GLY A 283 -18.27 4.81 33.53
N TRP A 284 -17.40 4.93 34.54
CA TRP A 284 -16.48 3.87 34.95
C TRP A 284 -17.19 2.53 35.13
N TYR A 285 -16.70 1.51 34.42
CA TYR A 285 -17.19 0.13 34.42
C TYR A 285 -18.68 -0.04 34.12
N ASN A 286 -19.33 0.98 33.54
CA ASN A 286 -20.78 1.02 33.38
C ASN A 286 -21.54 0.73 34.70
N ASP A 287 -20.99 1.21 35.83
CA ASP A 287 -21.48 0.88 37.16
C ASP A 287 -22.05 2.13 37.86
N PRO A 288 -23.38 2.25 38.03
CA PRO A 288 -24.00 3.40 38.68
C PRO A 288 -23.72 3.48 40.19
N THR A 289 -23.19 2.41 40.80
CA THR A 289 -22.96 2.35 42.25
C THR A 289 -21.60 2.93 42.67
N ILE A 290 -20.68 3.14 41.72
CA ILE A 290 -19.42 3.82 41.98
C ILE A 290 -19.70 5.26 42.42
N ASN A 291 -19.00 5.71 43.46
CA ASN A 291 -19.08 7.08 43.94
C ASN A 291 -17.71 7.75 44.01
N VAL A 292 -17.35 8.47 42.95
CA VAL A 292 -16.04 9.13 42.82
C VAL A 292 -15.93 10.43 43.63
N PHE A 293 -17.01 10.86 44.29
CA PHE A 293 -17.06 12.12 45.06
C PHE A 293 -16.87 11.93 46.58
N THR A 294 -16.78 10.69 47.06
CA THR A 294 -16.55 10.39 48.48
C THR A 294 -15.21 9.70 48.68
N ALA A 295 -14.55 9.93 49.81
CA ALA A 295 -13.27 9.28 50.10
C ALA A 295 -13.37 7.73 50.08
N ALA A 296 -14.46 7.17 50.61
CA ALA A 296 -14.69 5.72 50.60
C ALA A 296 -14.91 5.17 49.18
N GLY A 297 -15.66 5.89 48.35
CA GLY A 297 -15.90 5.49 46.96
C GLY A 297 -14.66 5.67 46.08
N GLN A 298 -13.85 6.71 46.28
CA GLN A 298 -12.54 6.87 45.65
C GLN A 298 -11.57 5.75 46.03
N ALA A 299 -11.53 5.35 47.30
CA ALA A 299 -10.72 4.21 47.75
C ALA A 299 -11.18 2.89 47.10
N SER A 300 -12.50 2.69 46.98
CA SER A 300 -13.08 1.52 46.32
C SER A 300 -12.78 1.51 44.82
N PHE A 301 -12.89 2.66 44.15
CA PHE A 301 -12.54 2.85 42.75
C PHE A 301 -11.06 2.55 42.50
N LYS A 302 -10.16 3.08 43.33
CA LYS A 302 -8.73 2.75 43.32
C LYS A 302 -8.49 1.25 43.43
N SER A 303 -9.12 0.57 44.40
CA SER A 303 -8.99 -0.88 44.55
C SER A 303 -9.42 -1.63 43.29
N ARG A 304 -10.50 -1.18 42.63
CA ARG A 304 -11.02 -1.80 41.40
C ARG A 304 -10.07 -1.60 40.22
N ILE A 305 -9.56 -0.39 40.01
CA ILE A 305 -8.59 -0.09 38.94
C ILE A 305 -7.31 -0.92 39.12
N MET A 306 -6.80 -1.04 40.35
CA MET A 306 -5.61 -1.86 40.62
C MET A 306 -5.88 -3.36 40.41
N THR A 307 -7.11 -3.82 40.70
CA THR A 307 -7.53 -5.19 40.38
C THR A 307 -7.58 -5.43 38.88
N THR A 308 -8.12 -4.46 38.11
CA THR A 308 -8.11 -4.49 36.65
C THR A 308 -6.68 -4.51 36.10
N ALA A 309 -5.76 -3.72 36.65
CA ALA A 309 -4.35 -3.75 36.23
C ALA A 309 -3.73 -5.15 36.42
N ALA A 310 -3.97 -5.80 37.55
CA ALA A 310 -3.50 -7.16 37.80
C ALA A 310 -4.12 -8.18 36.84
N GLN A 311 -5.41 -8.04 36.53
CA GLN A 311 -6.09 -8.88 35.55
C GLN A 311 -5.52 -8.70 34.14
N VAL A 312 -5.32 -7.44 33.71
CA VAL A 312 -4.67 -7.12 32.43
C VAL A 312 -3.30 -7.78 32.34
N VAL A 313 -2.48 -7.71 33.40
CA VAL A 313 -1.17 -8.39 33.43
C VAL A 313 -1.31 -9.90 33.23
N ALA A 314 -2.30 -10.54 33.84
CA ALA A 314 -2.53 -11.97 33.68
C ALA A 314 -2.89 -12.33 32.22
N GLU A 315 -3.75 -11.52 31.59
CA GLU A 315 -4.16 -11.76 30.20
C GLU A 315 -3.05 -11.48 29.19
N LEU A 316 -2.29 -10.39 29.37
CA LEU A 316 -1.12 -10.11 28.53
C LEU A 316 -0.09 -11.24 28.59
N LYS A 317 0.16 -11.80 29.79
CA LYS A 317 1.02 -12.99 29.95
C LYS A 317 0.45 -14.20 29.21
N SER A 318 -0.85 -14.45 29.35
CA SER A 318 -1.52 -15.60 28.73
C SER A 318 -1.43 -15.55 27.20
N MET A 319 -1.43 -14.34 26.63
CA MET A 319 -1.41 -14.08 25.19
C MET A 319 0.00 -13.93 24.60
N ASN A 320 1.05 -13.95 25.44
CA ASN A 320 2.40 -13.53 25.04
C ASN A 320 2.37 -12.17 24.32
N ALA A 321 1.61 -11.21 24.85
CA ALA A 321 1.46 -9.89 24.27
C ALA A 321 2.69 -9.01 24.52
N GLN A 322 2.86 -7.97 23.70
CA GLN A 322 3.91 -6.96 23.92
C GLN A 322 3.51 -5.85 24.90
N GLY A 323 2.23 -5.57 24.99
CA GLY A 323 1.72 -4.46 25.79
C GLY A 323 0.24 -4.19 25.55
N CYS A 324 -0.21 -3.07 26.08
CA CYS A 324 -1.59 -2.63 25.96
C CYS A 324 -1.74 -1.12 25.80
N ILE A 325 -2.88 -0.69 25.27
CA ILE A 325 -3.29 0.70 25.09
C ILE A 325 -4.61 0.91 25.85
N VAL A 326 -4.69 1.96 26.67
CA VAL A 326 -5.95 2.40 27.31
C VAL A 326 -6.58 3.54 26.51
N TRP A 327 -7.86 3.39 26.16
CA TRP A 327 -8.57 4.33 25.30
C TRP A 327 -9.18 5.52 26.05
N ASP A 328 -9.71 5.27 27.24
CA ASP A 328 -10.65 6.15 27.94
C ASP A 328 -10.15 6.51 29.35
N LEU A 329 -8.89 6.92 29.44
CA LEU A 329 -8.22 7.21 30.72
C LEU A 329 -8.90 8.36 31.48
N GLU A 330 -9.55 9.29 30.78
CA GLU A 330 -10.36 10.38 31.33
C GLU A 330 -11.85 10.05 31.44
N GLY A 331 -12.26 8.85 31.03
CA GLY A 331 -13.64 8.39 30.97
C GLY A 331 -14.39 8.83 29.70
N GLU A 332 -15.68 8.50 29.64
CA GLU A 332 -16.52 8.75 28.45
C GLU A 332 -17.80 9.54 28.81
N GLN A 333 -17.66 10.59 29.62
CA GLN A 333 -18.80 11.39 30.09
C GLN A 333 -19.58 12.04 28.93
N TYR A 334 -18.89 12.46 27.88
CA TYR A 334 -19.43 13.31 26.82
C TYR A 334 -20.01 12.53 25.63
N PRO A 335 -20.87 13.16 24.82
CA PRO A 335 -21.54 12.51 23.70
C PRO A 335 -20.68 11.83 22.65
N GLN A 336 -21.19 10.68 22.16
CA GLN A 336 -20.65 10.04 20.97
C GLN A 336 -20.76 11.00 19.78
N GLY A 337 -19.64 11.18 19.07
CA GLY A 337 -19.56 12.05 17.90
C GLY A 337 -19.38 13.54 18.21
N LEU A 338 -19.32 13.93 19.50
CA LEU A 338 -18.83 15.27 19.90
C LEU A 338 -17.44 15.18 20.52
N VAL A 339 -17.28 14.30 21.50
CA VAL A 339 -16.00 14.09 22.19
C VAL A 339 -15.77 12.60 22.45
N THR A 340 -16.72 11.88 23.03
CA THR A 340 -16.53 10.52 23.60
C THR A 340 -15.34 10.45 24.55
N PHE A 341 -14.13 10.30 24.01
CA PHE A 341 -12.84 10.26 24.68
C PHE A 341 -12.15 11.62 24.62
N ILE A 342 -11.53 12.03 25.71
CA ILE A 342 -10.73 13.25 25.76
C ILE A 342 -9.45 13.07 24.93
N GLY A 343 -8.70 11.98 25.16
CA GLY A 343 -7.48 11.67 24.41
C GLY A 343 -6.36 12.68 24.61
N ASP A 344 -6.35 13.37 25.75
CA ASP A 344 -5.30 14.30 26.14
C ASP A 344 -4.85 14.00 27.57
N PRO A 345 -3.76 13.22 27.76
CA PRO A 345 -3.33 12.79 29.08
C PRO A 345 -2.88 13.95 29.97
N THR A 346 -2.57 15.13 29.39
CA THR A 346 -2.21 16.32 30.16
C THR A 346 -3.42 16.90 30.90
N LEU A 347 -4.63 16.57 30.48
CA LEU A 347 -5.89 17.05 31.05
C LEU A 347 -6.52 16.07 32.05
N LEU A 348 -5.87 14.93 32.32
CA LEU A 348 -6.35 13.93 33.27
C LEU A 348 -6.71 14.50 34.66
N PRO A 349 -5.89 15.38 35.31
CA PRO A 349 -6.25 15.98 36.60
C PRO A 349 -7.52 16.83 36.55
N THR A 350 -7.85 17.38 35.38
CA THR A 350 -9.01 18.25 35.18
C THR A 350 -10.28 17.42 34.94
N PHE A 351 -10.22 16.43 34.05
CA PHE A 351 -11.41 15.71 33.59
C PHE A 351 -11.72 14.45 34.39
N ALA A 352 -10.72 13.80 34.97
CA ALA A 352 -10.89 12.65 35.87
C ALA A 352 -9.96 12.76 37.08
N PRO A 353 -10.18 13.74 37.99
CA PRO A 353 -9.38 13.91 39.20
C PRO A 353 -9.41 12.67 40.11
N GLU A 354 -10.43 11.81 40.00
CA GLU A 354 -10.48 10.53 40.69
C GLU A 354 -9.49 9.49 40.14
N MET A 355 -9.14 9.55 38.85
CA MET A 355 -8.26 8.61 38.16
C MET A 355 -6.80 9.08 38.16
N ASP A 356 -6.57 10.40 38.15
CA ASP A 356 -5.24 11.00 38.18
C ASP A 356 -4.29 10.43 39.26
N PRO A 357 -4.68 10.33 40.55
CA PRO A 357 -3.79 9.77 41.58
C PRO A 357 -3.65 8.24 41.51
N ILE A 358 -4.38 7.55 40.62
CA ILE A 358 -4.36 6.09 40.45
C ILE A 358 -3.54 5.70 39.22
N ALA A 359 -3.52 6.53 38.18
CA ALA A 359 -2.90 6.25 36.89
C ALA A 359 -1.45 5.75 37.01
N ASP A 360 -0.63 6.40 37.85
CA ASP A 360 0.77 5.99 38.05
C ASP A 360 0.89 4.56 38.57
N GLY A 361 0.01 4.15 39.49
CA GLY A 361 -0.08 2.78 40.01
C GLY A 361 -0.56 1.78 38.97
N PHE A 362 -1.57 2.16 38.18
CA PHE A 362 -2.11 1.35 37.09
C PHE A 362 -1.02 1.04 36.04
N PHE A 363 -0.36 2.08 35.52
CA PHE A 363 0.68 1.92 34.50
C PHE A 363 1.93 1.22 35.03
N SER A 364 2.40 1.56 36.24
CA SER A 364 3.57 0.91 36.83
C SER A 364 3.33 -0.58 37.12
N THR A 365 2.11 -0.98 37.49
CA THR A 365 1.76 -2.40 37.67
C THR A 365 1.98 -3.20 36.39
N ILE A 366 1.54 -2.67 35.25
CA ILE A 366 1.66 -3.33 33.94
C ILE A 366 3.12 -3.30 33.46
N LYS A 367 3.78 -2.15 33.57
CA LYS A 367 5.17 -1.95 33.15
C LYS A 367 6.15 -2.82 33.94
N ASN A 368 5.98 -2.91 35.27
CA ASN A 368 6.82 -3.74 36.13
C ASN A 368 6.66 -5.24 35.83
N ALA A 369 5.57 -5.64 35.20
CA ALA A 369 5.38 -7.00 34.69
C ALA A 369 6.08 -7.26 33.34
N GLY A 370 6.78 -6.27 32.77
CA GLY A 370 7.55 -6.37 31.53
C GLY A 370 6.80 -5.98 30.26
N PHE A 371 5.61 -5.38 30.39
CA PHE A 371 4.78 -5.00 29.26
C PHE A 371 4.92 -3.53 28.89
N ARG A 372 4.76 -3.23 27.60
CA ARG A 372 4.59 -1.85 27.13
C ARG A 372 3.22 -1.34 27.52
N VAL A 373 3.14 -0.04 27.75
CA VAL A 373 1.90 0.66 28.04
C VAL A 373 1.70 1.79 27.04
N GLY A 374 0.45 2.18 26.86
CA GLY A 374 0.05 3.15 25.85
C GLY A 374 -1.29 3.78 26.15
N VAL A 375 -1.57 4.86 25.43
CA VAL A 375 -2.80 5.65 25.55
C VAL A 375 -3.34 6.00 24.17
N CYS A 376 -4.66 6.20 24.09
CA CYS A 376 -5.29 6.89 22.97
C CYS A 376 -4.97 8.40 23.06
N LEU A 377 -4.57 8.98 21.93
CA LEU A 377 -4.34 10.42 21.78
C LEU A 377 -5.30 10.97 20.73
N ARG A 378 -6.03 12.02 21.08
CA ARG A 378 -6.82 12.79 20.13
C ARG A 378 -5.91 13.78 19.41
N CYS A 379 -6.18 14.01 18.13
CA CYS A 379 -5.46 15.01 17.34
C CYS A 379 -5.89 16.45 17.62
N GLN A 380 -7.18 16.65 17.86
CA GLN A 380 -7.82 17.94 18.09
C GLN A 380 -7.52 18.51 19.48
N HIS A 381 -7.96 19.75 19.74
CA HIS A 381 -8.03 20.30 21.10
C HIS A 381 -9.46 20.43 21.58
N LEU A 382 -9.67 20.35 22.90
CA LEU A 382 -10.99 20.53 23.50
C LEU A 382 -11.32 22.01 23.69
N VAL A 383 -12.51 22.42 23.28
CA VAL A 383 -13.08 23.73 23.59
C VAL A 383 -14.44 23.61 24.29
N PRO A 384 -14.81 24.56 25.17
CA PRO A 384 -16.16 24.60 25.75
C PRO A 384 -17.23 24.79 24.66
N PHE A 385 -18.33 24.03 24.76
CA PHE A 385 -19.46 24.13 23.84
C PHE A 385 -20.57 25.02 24.40
N SER A 386 -21.18 25.84 23.53
CA SER A 386 -22.15 26.88 23.92
C SER A 386 -23.43 26.35 24.58
N GLN A 387 -23.78 25.07 24.36
CA GLN A 387 -24.92 24.39 24.99
C GLN A 387 -24.54 23.62 26.28
N GLY A 388 -23.31 23.82 26.77
CA GLY A 388 -22.71 23.05 27.86
C GLY A 388 -21.93 21.84 27.33
N GLY A 389 -20.85 21.48 28.03
CA GLY A 389 -19.93 20.41 27.63
C GLY A 389 -18.75 20.92 26.79
N TYR A 390 -18.19 20.03 25.98
CA TYR A 390 -17.01 20.28 25.15
C TYR A 390 -17.21 19.74 23.74
N VAL A 391 -16.47 20.30 22.80
CA VAL A 391 -16.29 19.77 21.45
C VAL A 391 -14.81 19.73 21.11
N GLN A 392 -14.48 18.96 20.08
CA GLN A 392 -13.13 18.89 19.52
C GLN A 392 -13.02 19.84 18.34
N GLU A 393 -11.98 20.68 18.35
CA GLU A 393 -11.66 21.61 17.28
C GLU A 393 -10.26 21.33 16.70
N GLU A 394 -10.16 21.51 15.39
CA GLU A 394 -8.93 21.33 14.64
C GLU A 394 -7.91 22.42 14.98
N TYR A 395 -6.63 22.05 14.98
CA TYR A 395 -5.54 23.02 15.00
C TYR A 395 -5.41 23.71 13.63
N PRO A 396 -4.90 24.96 13.58
CA PRO A 396 -4.91 25.76 12.35
C PRO A 396 -3.93 25.25 11.27
N ASP A 397 -2.91 24.49 11.64
CA ASP A 397 -1.84 24.04 10.75
C ASP A 397 -1.12 22.78 11.24
N ASN A 398 -0.37 22.14 10.34
CA ASN A 398 0.41 20.91 10.62
C ASN A 398 1.41 21.08 11.77
N GLN A 399 2.02 22.26 11.92
CA GLN A 399 3.00 22.50 12.98
C GLN A 399 2.35 22.52 14.36
N SER A 400 1.15 23.11 14.45
CA SER A 400 0.35 23.15 15.68
C SER A 400 -0.14 21.76 16.07
N ILE A 401 -0.55 20.95 15.08
CA ILE A 401 -0.91 19.53 15.28
C ILE A 401 0.31 18.75 15.81
N PHE A 402 1.46 18.89 15.15
CA PHE A 402 2.70 18.25 15.59
C PHE A 402 3.05 18.62 17.04
N ASN A 403 3.05 19.91 17.36
CA ASN A 403 3.40 20.40 18.71
C ASN A 403 2.47 19.82 19.78
N ALA A 404 1.17 19.70 19.49
CA ALA A 404 0.19 19.14 20.41
C ALA A 404 0.40 17.63 20.64
N LEU A 405 0.56 16.85 19.57
CA LEU A 405 0.84 15.43 19.67
C LEU A 405 2.16 15.15 20.37
N ASP A 406 3.22 15.90 20.04
CA ASP A 406 4.52 15.82 20.69
C ASP A 406 4.43 16.10 22.20
N GLN A 407 3.70 17.13 22.61
CA GLN A 407 3.49 17.43 24.03
C GLN A 407 2.80 16.28 24.76
N ARG A 408 1.75 15.70 24.16
CA ARG A 408 0.98 14.59 24.73
C ARG A 408 1.81 13.31 24.83
N ILE A 409 2.55 12.97 23.78
CA ILE A 409 3.48 11.83 23.75
C ILE A 409 4.55 12.00 24.82
N THR A 410 5.21 13.16 24.85
CA THR A 410 6.26 13.48 25.83
C THR A 410 5.73 13.37 27.25
N TYR A 411 4.54 13.90 27.53
CA TYR A 411 3.92 13.80 28.85
C TYR A 411 3.69 12.34 29.27
N ALA A 412 3.06 11.53 28.41
CA ALA A 412 2.75 10.13 28.70
C ALA A 412 4.01 9.26 28.82
N GLN A 413 5.04 9.52 28.00
CA GLN A 413 6.36 8.89 28.13
C GLN A 413 7.02 9.23 29.47
N GLN A 414 7.04 10.51 29.85
CA GLN A 414 7.71 10.95 31.08
C GLN A 414 6.99 10.45 32.32
N ARG A 415 5.65 10.51 32.35
CA ARG A 415 4.86 10.14 33.53
C ARG A 415 4.72 8.63 33.69
N TRP A 416 4.43 7.91 32.60
CA TRP A 416 4.06 6.49 32.65
C TRP A 416 5.00 5.57 31.88
N GLY A 417 5.90 6.11 31.06
CA GLY A 417 6.75 5.33 30.16
C GLY A 417 5.98 4.74 28.98
N CYS A 418 4.94 5.44 28.50
CA CYS A 418 4.17 4.99 27.35
C CYS A 418 5.03 4.91 26.08
N THR A 419 4.82 3.87 25.29
CA THR A 419 5.49 3.65 23.99
C THR A 419 4.52 3.22 22.89
N LEU A 420 3.24 3.00 23.22
CA LEU A 420 2.20 2.64 22.26
C LEU A 420 1.17 3.79 22.21
N PHE A 421 0.89 4.33 21.03
CA PHE A 421 -0.04 5.44 20.89
C PHE A 421 -1.00 5.17 19.74
N TYR A 422 -2.28 4.98 20.10
CA TYR A 422 -3.36 5.04 19.11
C TYR A 422 -3.68 6.51 18.87
N ILE A 423 -3.68 6.93 17.60
CA ILE A 423 -3.89 8.32 17.22
C ILE A 423 -5.29 8.42 16.60
N ASP A 424 -6.20 8.98 17.39
CA ASP A 424 -7.62 9.07 17.06
C ASP A 424 -7.91 10.34 16.25
N THR A 425 -8.74 10.18 15.22
CA THR A 425 -9.26 11.26 14.37
C THR A 425 -8.17 12.13 13.75
N ASN A 426 -7.12 11.52 13.19
CA ASN A 426 -6.08 12.22 12.43
C ASN A 426 -6.51 12.55 10.97
N GLY A 427 -7.76 12.99 10.82
CA GLY A 427 -8.35 13.49 9.59
C GLY A 427 -9.26 14.67 9.91
N GLY A 428 -8.99 15.82 9.29
CA GLY A 428 -9.71 17.06 9.52
C GLY A 428 -10.62 17.42 8.34
N VAL A 429 -11.14 18.66 8.33
CA VAL A 429 -12.01 19.20 7.25
C VAL A 429 -11.38 19.08 5.86
N ASN A 430 -10.05 19.11 5.79
CA ASN A 430 -9.27 19.05 4.55
C ASN A 430 -8.77 17.63 4.20
N GLY A 431 -9.23 16.61 4.92
CA GLY A 431 -8.82 15.21 4.74
C GLY A 431 -7.79 14.73 5.76
N VAL A 432 -7.18 13.59 5.44
CA VAL A 432 -6.17 12.93 6.29
C VAL A 432 -4.96 13.85 6.50
N TYR A 433 -4.43 13.88 7.72
CA TYR A 433 -3.29 14.74 8.05
C TYR A 433 -2.04 14.45 7.21
N ASP A 434 -1.19 15.46 7.06
CA ASP A 434 0.05 15.30 6.29
C ASP A 434 1.05 14.35 6.97
N VAL A 435 1.72 13.52 6.16
CA VAL A 435 2.65 12.50 6.66
C VAL A 435 3.87 13.12 7.36
N SER A 436 4.25 14.36 7.03
CA SER A 436 5.38 15.06 7.67
C SER A 436 5.20 15.24 9.18
N ILE A 437 3.97 15.23 9.69
CA ILE A 437 3.69 15.26 11.13
C ILE A 437 4.22 13.98 11.77
N PHE A 438 3.90 12.82 11.18
CA PHE A 438 4.32 11.51 11.69
C PHE A 438 5.82 11.25 11.49
N GLN A 439 6.39 11.75 10.39
CA GLN A 439 7.84 11.75 10.20
C GLN A 439 8.55 12.48 11.35
N GLN A 440 8.18 13.73 11.63
CA GLN A 440 8.79 14.51 12.71
C GLN A 440 8.56 13.88 14.09
N LEU A 441 7.37 13.31 14.33
CA LEU A 441 7.10 12.59 15.58
C LEU A 441 7.99 11.36 15.73
N GLN A 442 8.19 10.58 14.66
CA GLN A 442 9.03 9.39 14.68
C GLN A 442 10.52 9.74 14.83
N GLU A 443 10.98 10.82 14.18
CA GLU A 443 12.34 11.35 14.37
C GLU A 443 12.61 11.76 15.82
N LYS A 444 11.62 12.39 16.47
CA LYS A 444 11.73 12.87 17.85
C LYS A 444 11.51 11.76 18.90
N HIS A 445 10.68 10.78 18.58
CA HIS A 445 10.28 9.68 19.46
C HIS A 445 10.55 8.31 18.81
N PRO A 446 11.82 7.95 18.53
CA PRO A 446 12.14 6.76 17.73
C PRO A 446 11.71 5.43 18.37
N ASP A 447 11.49 5.42 19.69
CA ASP A 447 11.13 4.25 20.48
C ASP A 447 9.61 4.08 20.69
N VAL A 448 8.77 4.81 19.94
CA VAL A 448 7.31 4.69 20.04
C VAL A 448 6.70 4.05 18.80
N LEU A 449 5.54 3.43 18.99
CA LEU A 449 4.67 2.95 17.93
C LEU A 449 3.46 3.89 17.81
N LEU A 450 3.39 4.63 16.71
CA LEU A 450 2.25 5.46 16.34
C LEU A 450 1.27 4.64 15.48
N ILE A 451 -0.01 4.64 15.87
CA ILE A 451 -1.06 3.81 15.28
C ILE A 451 -2.22 4.72 14.86
N PRO A 452 -2.11 5.42 13.70
CA PRO A 452 -3.13 6.34 13.24
C PRO A 452 -4.39 5.65 12.70
N GLU A 453 -5.55 6.23 13.01
CA GLU A 453 -6.88 5.80 12.56
C GLU A 453 -7.06 6.07 11.05
N GLU A 454 -6.83 7.32 10.64
CA GLU A 454 -6.90 7.76 9.26
C GLU A 454 -5.54 7.59 8.58
N LYS A 455 -5.51 7.24 7.29
CA LYS A 455 -4.28 6.72 6.67
C LYS A 455 -4.30 6.74 5.16
N TYR A 456 -3.11 6.87 4.58
CA TYR A 456 -2.77 6.58 3.19
C TYR A 456 -1.37 5.98 3.11
N ASP A 457 -0.97 5.46 1.95
CA ASP A 457 0.20 4.58 1.83
C ASP A 457 1.54 5.19 2.32
N ALA A 458 1.70 6.51 2.30
CA ALA A 458 2.94 7.15 2.79
C ALA A 458 3.14 7.01 4.30
N TYR A 459 2.06 6.80 5.07
CA TYR A 459 2.13 6.66 6.53
C TYR A 459 2.96 5.46 6.99
N PHE A 460 3.02 4.41 6.16
CA PHE A 460 3.68 3.15 6.51
C PHE A 460 5.21 3.28 6.63
N ALA A 461 5.79 4.38 6.13
CA ALA A 461 7.21 4.68 6.34
C ALA A 461 7.50 4.99 7.81
N TYR A 462 6.57 5.63 8.53
CA TYR A 462 6.81 6.16 9.89
C TYR A 462 5.88 5.58 10.96
N THR A 463 4.80 4.91 10.57
CA THR A 463 3.72 4.46 11.49
C THR A 463 3.24 3.04 11.17
N ALA A 464 2.39 2.49 12.04
CA ALA A 464 1.68 1.25 11.81
C ALA A 464 0.16 1.50 11.85
N PRO A 465 -0.45 1.91 10.72
CA PRO A 465 -1.84 2.34 10.70
C PRO A 465 -2.84 1.30 11.23
N TYR A 466 -3.89 1.79 11.90
CA TYR A 466 -4.99 1.00 12.45
C TYR A 466 -5.91 0.49 11.34
N TYR A 467 -6.30 -0.77 11.39
CA TYR A 467 -7.40 -1.33 10.59
C TYR A 467 -8.31 -2.16 11.46
N GLU A 468 -9.53 -2.39 11.00
CA GLU A 468 -10.52 -3.20 11.71
C GLU A 468 -11.01 -4.36 10.85
N LEU A 469 -11.05 -5.55 11.43
CA LEU A 469 -11.54 -6.77 10.78
C LEU A 469 -13.06 -6.76 10.62
N ARG A 470 -13.77 -6.06 11.51
CA ARG A 470 -15.21 -5.86 11.43
C ARG A 470 -15.54 -4.96 10.23
N PRO A 471 -16.56 -5.30 9.42
CA PRO A 471 -17.07 -4.39 8.40
C PRO A 471 -17.57 -3.07 9.01
N MET A 472 -17.21 -1.95 8.41
CA MET A 472 -17.65 -0.62 8.84
C MET A 472 -18.46 0.04 7.73
N GLY A 473 -19.76 0.24 8.00
CA GLY A 473 -20.69 0.76 6.99
C GLY A 473 -20.79 -0.17 5.78
N THR A 474 -20.50 0.34 4.59
CA THR A 474 -20.46 -0.42 3.34
C THR A 474 -19.08 -1.04 3.03
N SER A 475 -18.05 -0.68 3.79
CA SER A 475 -16.69 -1.18 3.60
C SER A 475 -16.53 -2.56 4.21
N ALA A 476 -15.98 -3.50 3.43
CA ALA A 476 -15.54 -4.78 3.97
C ALA A 476 -14.45 -4.57 5.02
N GLY A 477 -14.45 -5.38 6.08
CA GLY A 477 -13.40 -5.33 7.09
C GLY A 477 -12.05 -5.74 6.51
N THR A 478 -10.96 -5.26 7.11
CA THR A 478 -9.59 -5.47 6.63
C THR A 478 -8.84 -6.43 7.54
N SER A 479 -8.15 -7.42 6.96
CA SER A 479 -7.48 -8.51 7.68
C SER A 479 -5.95 -8.40 7.71
N GLY A 480 -5.36 -7.38 7.07
CA GLY A 480 -3.91 -7.13 7.04
C GLY A 480 -3.56 -5.85 6.28
N THR A 481 -2.29 -5.47 6.29
CA THR A 481 -1.80 -4.32 5.51
C THR A 481 -2.17 -4.41 4.02
N PRO A 482 -2.63 -3.30 3.39
CA PRO A 482 -2.90 -3.27 1.97
C PRO A 482 -1.68 -3.64 1.12
N ALA A 483 -1.93 -4.38 0.03
CA ALA A 483 -0.87 -4.75 -0.90
C ALA A 483 -0.18 -3.53 -1.54
N SER A 484 -0.89 -2.40 -1.69
CA SER A 484 -0.31 -1.15 -2.18
C SER A 484 0.76 -0.61 -1.23
N ALA A 485 0.47 -0.55 0.07
CA ALA A 485 1.42 -0.13 1.09
C ALA A 485 2.65 -1.04 1.16
N VAL A 486 2.46 -2.37 1.12
CA VAL A 486 3.59 -3.34 1.09
C VAL A 486 4.45 -3.16 -0.16
N ALA A 487 3.84 -2.83 -1.29
CA ALA A 487 4.58 -2.62 -2.54
C ALA A 487 5.39 -1.32 -2.56
N ILE A 488 5.03 -0.31 -1.77
CA ILE A 488 5.72 0.99 -1.75
C ILE A 488 6.74 1.04 -0.62
N THR A 489 6.39 0.48 0.54
CA THR A 489 7.19 0.52 1.76
C THR A 489 7.50 -0.91 2.19
N PRO A 490 8.64 -1.50 1.78
CA PRO A 490 9.04 -2.82 2.24
C PRO A 490 9.12 -2.85 3.77
N GLY A 491 8.46 -3.83 4.39
CA GLY A 491 8.31 -3.92 5.85
C GLY A 491 7.06 -3.26 6.42
N ALA A 492 6.24 -2.60 5.58
CA ALA A 492 4.94 -2.06 5.98
C ALA A 492 4.10 -3.12 6.71
N PHE A 493 3.54 -2.71 7.84
CA PHE A 493 2.67 -3.52 8.67
C PHE A 493 1.61 -2.62 9.32
N SER A 494 0.52 -3.23 9.75
CA SER A 494 -0.61 -2.59 10.37
C SER A 494 -0.89 -3.15 11.76
N VAL A 495 -1.66 -2.39 12.53
CA VAL A 495 -2.32 -2.91 13.74
C VAL A 495 -3.77 -3.22 13.38
N ILE A 496 -4.14 -4.49 13.39
CA ILE A 496 -5.46 -4.99 12.99
C ILE A 496 -6.29 -5.30 14.23
N ASN A 497 -7.32 -4.49 14.49
CA ASN A 497 -8.32 -4.79 15.49
C ASN A 497 -9.23 -5.93 15.03
N VAL A 498 -9.15 -7.07 15.71
CA VAL A 498 -9.96 -8.25 15.38
C VAL A 498 -11.29 -8.29 16.13
N VAL A 499 -11.49 -7.34 17.03
CA VAL A 499 -12.66 -7.26 17.90
C VAL A 499 -13.95 -7.15 17.08
N ASP A 500 -14.94 -7.96 17.44
CA ASP A 500 -16.27 -8.04 16.80
C ASP A 500 -16.23 -8.33 15.28
N GLY A 501 -15.07 -8.71 14.73
CA GLY A 501 -14.87 -9.14 13.35
C GLY A 501 -14.97 -10.65 13.17
N ASP A 502 -15.01 -11.11 11.91
CA ASP A 502 -15.08 -12.52 11.57
C ASP A 502 -13.70 -13.21 11.60
N TYR A 503 -13.10 -13.28 12.79
CA TYR A 503 -11.78 -13.91 13.01
C TYR A 503 -11.79 -15.43 12.87
N VAL A 504 -12.98 -16.06 12.79
CA VAL A 504 -13.13 -17.50 12.61
C VAL A 504 -13.00 -17.86 11.14
N ASN A 505 -13.83 -17.27 10.27
CA ASN A 505 -13.81 -17.62 8.85
C ASN A 505 -12.64 -16.97 8.12
N ARG A 506 -12.12 -15.83 8.61
CA ARG A 506 -10.98 -15.12 8.02
C ARG A 506 -9.65 -15.45 8.69
N ARG A 507 -9.59 -16.57 9.43
CA ARG A 507 -8.38 -17.03 10.11
C ARG A 507 -7.16 -17.08 9.20
N ASN A 508 -7.29 -17.61 7.99
CA ASN A 508 -6.15 -17.79 7.07
C ASN A 508 -5.59 -16.44 6.62
N GLU A 509 -6.45 -15.44 6.44
CA GLU A 509 -6.02 -14.07 6.10
C GLU A 509 -5.26 -13.43 7.27
N LEU A 510 -5.78 -13.56 8.49
CA LEU A 510 -5.12 -13.06 9.69
C LEU A 510 -3.80 -13.79 9.97
N LEU A 511 -3.73 -15.08 9.69
CA LEU A 511 -2.48 -15.83 9.77
C LEU A 511 -1.47 -15.29 8.78
N ALA A 512 -1.84 -15.08 7.52
CA ALA A 512 -0.96 -14.46 6.54
C ALA A 512 -0.52 -13.06 6.97
N ALA A 513 -1.43 -12.25 7.54
CA ALA A 513 -1.13 -10.94 8.09
C ALA A 513 -0.07 -10.97 9.19
N VAL A 514 -0.30 -11.74 10.26
CA VAL A 514 0.67 -11.90 11.36
C VAL A 514 2.00 -12.45 10.87
N THR A 515 1.95 -13.37 9.91
CA THR A 515 3.13 -13.97 9.28
C THR A 515 3.96 -12.96 8.49
N ARG A 516 3.35 -11.91 7.92
CA ARG A 516 4.06 -10.77 7.30
C ARG A 516 4.57 -9.73 8.31
N GLY A 517 4.10 -9.78 9.55
CA GLY A 517 4.47 -8.82 10.61
C GLY A 517 3.36 -7.87 11.06
N ASP A 518 2.11 -8.06 10.61
CA ASP A 518 0.96 -7.35 11.19
C ASP A 518 0.77 -7.70 12.68
N ILE A 519 0.26 -6.74 13.43
CA ILE A 519 -0.01 -6.90 14.86
C ILE A 519 -1.52 -6.99 15.06
N LEU A 520 -2.00 -8.02 15.75
CA LEU A 520 -3.42 -8.09 16.13
C LEU A 520 -3.67 -7.33 17.43
N LEU A 521 -4.72 -6.50 17.42
CA LEU A 521 -5.26 -5.81 18.58
C LEU A 521 -6.53 -6.52 19.07
N TYR A 522 -6.61 -6.78 20.38
CA TYR A 522 -7.69 -7.56 21.02
C TYR A 522 -8.04 -6.99 22.41
N ARG A 523 -9.21 -7.29 22.98
CA ARG A 523 -9.60 -6.75 24.30
C ARG A 523 -8.79 -7.37 25.43
N THR A 524 -8.31 -6.62 26.42
CA THR A 524 -7.53 -7.22 27.53
C THR A 524 -8.02 -6.88 28.94
N TRP A 525 -9.13 -6.14 29.09
CA TRP A 525 -9.71 -5.81 30.40
C TRP A 525 -10.70 -6.86 30.94
N TYR A 526 -10.97 -7.91 30.15
CA TYR A 526 -11.69 -9.12 30.56
C TYR A 526 -11.31 -10.29 29.64
N ALA A 527 -11.68 -11.52 30.03
CA ALA A 527 -11.49 -12.71 29.21
C ALA A 527 -12.45 -12.68 28.00
N SER A 528 -11.93 -12.27 26.85
CA SER A 528 -12.75 -12.02 25.65
C SER A 528 -12.78 -13.23 24.70
N PRO A 529 -13.88 -13.46 23.94
CA PRO A 529 -14.01 -14.64 23.08
C PRO A 529 -12.91 -14.81 22.02
N GLU A 530 -12.31 -13.72 21.55
CA GLU A 530 -11.28 -13.74 20.51
C GLU A 530 -9.94 -14.36 20.95
N PHE A 531 -9.72 -14.61 22.25
CA PHE A 531 -8.41 -15.02 22.78
C PHE A 531 -7.91 -16.32 22.18
N ALA A 532 -8.79 -17.32 22.07
CA ALA A 532 -8.43 -18.63 21.52
C ALA A 532 -8.01 -18.50 20.05
N ALA A 533 -8.73 -17.69 19.27
CA ALA A 533 -8.42 -17.44 17.87
C ALA A 533 -7.06 -16.73 17.73
N VAL A 534 -6.88 -15.58 18.39
CA VAL A 534 -5.64 -14.80 18.33
C VAL A 534 -4.43 -15.64 18.78
N LYS A 535 -4.54 -16.36 19.90
CA LYS A 535 -3.47 -17.22 20.41
C LYS A 535 -3.07 -18.30 19.40
N SER A 536 -4.04 -18.98 18.81
CA SER A 536 -3.77 -20.01 17.80
C SER A 536 -3.18 -19.44 16.50
N ILE A 537 -3.52 -18.20 16.11
CA ILE A 537 -2.88 -17.52 14.97
C ILE A 537 -1.40 -17.30 15.26
N TYR A 538 -1.07 -16.68 16.39
CA TYR A 538 0.31 -16.39 16.76
C TYR A 538 1.14 -17.65 16.99
N GLN A 539 0.58 -18.67 17.63
CA GLN A 539 1.25 -19.97 17.79
C GLN A 539 1.62 -20.59 16.44
N GLN A 540 0.71 -20.49 15.45
CA GLN A 540 0.98 -21.02 14.12
C GLN A 540 1.98 -20.13 13.34
N ALA A 541 1.84 -18.81 13.39
CA ALA A 541 2.75 -17.88 12.72
C ALA A 541 4.18 -17.93 13.28
N THR A 542 4.34 -18.25 14.56
CA THR A 542 5.65 -18.34 15.24
C THR A 542 6.21 -19.76 15.28
N ALA A 543 5.41 -20.78 14.94
CA ALA A 543 5.87 -22.15 14.74
C ALA A 543 6.71 -22.20 13.45
N ASN A 544 8.02 -21.92 13.58
CA ASN A 544 8.95 -21.87 12.45
C ASN A 544 8.90 -23.19 11.64
N GLY A 545 8.32 -23.19 10.45
CA GLY A 545 8.37 -24.32 9.51
C GLY A 545 9.75 -24.51 8.89
N GLY A 546 10.62 -23.50 9.00
CA GLY A 546 11.90 -23.38 8.32
C GLY A 546 11.73 -22.78 6.92
N PRO A 547 12.85 -22.35 6.30
CA PRO A 547 12.82 -21.94 4.91
C PRO A 547 12.50 -23.14 4.00
N VAL A 548 11.98 -22.87 2.81
CA VAL A 548 11.69 -23.87 1.78
C VAL A 548 12.55 -23.57 0.57
N ALA A 549 13.60 -24.37 0.37
CA ALA A 549 14.40 -24.33 -0.84
C ALA A 549 13.71 -25.12 -1.95
N GLN A 550 13.57 -24.54 -3.13
CA GLN A 550 13.02 -25.18 -4.32
C GLN A 550 14.11 -25.46 -5.36
N GLY A 551 13.93 -26.52 -6.14
CA GLY A 551 14.94 -26.91 -7.12
C GLY A 551 14.92 -26.02 -8.35
N ASP A 552 16.11 -25.71 -8.88
CA ASP A 552 16.28 -24.82 -10.03
C ASP A 552 16.81 -25.54 -11.26
N VAL A 553 16.52 -24.96 -12.43
CA VAL A 553 17.06 -25.41 -13.71
C VAL A 553 17.54 -24.22 -14.53
N PHE A 554 18.81 -24.25 -14.94
CA PHE A 554 19.44 -23.21 -15.76
C PHE A 554 20.00 -23.79 -17.06
N SER A 555 20.13 -22.95 -18.07
CA SER A 555 20.88 -23.26 -19.31
C SER A 555 22.01 -22.26 -19.48
N VAL A 556 23.24 -22.74 -19.68
CA VAL A 556 24.45 -21.92 -19.79
C VAL A 556 25.26 -22.33 -21.01
N HIS A 557 26.16 -21.45 -21.49
CA HIS A 557 27.06 -21.78 -22.60
C HIS A 557 28.40 -22.29 -22.08
N ALA A 558 29.04 -23.18 -22.85
CA ALA A 558 30.36 -23.71 -22.51
C ALA A 558 31.38 -22.58 -22.31
N GLY A 559 32.26 -22.73 -21.30
CA GLY A 559 33.30 -21.75 -20.97
C GLY A 559 32.83 -20.42 -20.33
N GLN A 560 31.53 -20.21 -20.12
CA GLN A 560 31.01 -19.01 -19.49
C GLN A 560 30.96 -19.13 -17.95
N ASP A 561 31.12 -17.99 -17.28
CA ASP A 561 30.76 -17.79 -15.88
C ASP A 561 29.36 -17.17 -15.82
N THR A 562 28.41 -17.86 -15.17
CA THR A 562 26.99 -17.46 -15.14
C THR A 562 26.49 -17.36 -13.71
N VAL A 563 25.85 -16.23 -13.38
CA VAL A 563 25.12 -16.03 -12.12
C VAL A 563 23.84 -16.87 -12.13
N LEU A 564 23.58 -17.58 -11.03
CA LEU A 564 22.41 -18.43 -10.84
C LEU A 564 21.54 -17.86 -9.70
N ASP A 565 20.41 -17.25 -10.07
CA ASP A 565 19.47 -16.61 -9.13
C ASP A 565 18.54 -17.64 -8.46
N VAL A 566 19.12 -18.58 -7.72
CA VAL A 566 18.41 -19.70 -7.07
C VAL A 566 17.39 -19.27 -6.03
N LEU A 567 17.56 -18.08 -5.42
CA LEU A 567 16.65 -17.61 -4.38
C LEU A 567 15.29 -17.12 -4.91
N THR A 568 15.11 -17.07 -6.23
CA THR A 568 13.92 -16.46 -6.86
C THR A 568 12.62 -17.22 -6.55
N ASN A 569 12.69 -18.54 -6.41
CA ASN A 569 11.55 -19.42 -6.11
C ASN A 569 11.55 -19.94 -4.66
N ASP A 570 12.53 -19.55 -3.87
CA ASP A 570 12.64 -19.91 -2.46
C ASP A 570 11.79 -18.98 -1.60
N PHE A 571 11.30 -19.51 -0.48
CA PHE A 571 10.54 -18.71 0.45
C PHE A 571 10.71 -19.19 1.88
N ASP A 572 10.58 -18.26 2.82
CA ASP A 572 10.30 -18.59 4.21
C ASP A 572 8.78 -18.55 4.42
N GLN A 573 8.27 -19.45 5.25
CA GLN A 573 6.86 -19.44 5.61
C GLN A 573 6.49 -18.19 6.42
N ILE A 574 7.47 -17.47 6.98
CA ILE A 574 7.34 -16.21 7.71
C ILE A 574 7.88 -15.07 6.84
N VAL A 575 6.97 -14.27 6.29
CA VAL A 575 7.30 -13.13 5.42
C VAL A 575 7.87 -11.98 6.26
N GLY A 576 8.98 -11.36 5.82
CA GLY A 576 9.59 -10.20 6.50
C GLY A 576 10.66 -10.53 7.55
N ARG A 577 11.09 -11.79 7.68
CA ARG A 577 12.38 -12.12 8.33
C ARG A 577 13.57 -11.69 7.48
N THR A 578 14.77 -11.75 8.08
CA THR A 578 16.05 -11.54 7.39
C THR A 578 16.06 -12.22 6.02
N PRO A 579 16.52 -11.55 4.94
CA PRO A 579 16.56 -12.15 3.61
C PRO A 579 17.24 -13.51 3.64
N LEU A 580 16.66 -14.50 2.95
CA LEU A 580 17.23 -15.84 2.83
C LEU A 580 18.68 -15.74 2.34
N GLN A 581 19.58 -16.44 3.03
CA GLN A 581 21.00 -16.45 2.69
C GLN A 581 21.40 -17.83 2.21
N ILE A 582 22.14 -17.90 1.10
CA ILE A 582 22.84 -19.12 0.71
C ILE A 582 24.02 -19.31 1.68
N ILE A 583 24.00 -20.40 2.43
CA ILE A 583 25.01 -20.68 3.46
C ILE A 583 25.99 -21.79 3.06
N SER A 584 25.62 -22.65 2.11
CA SER A 584 26.52 -23.69 1.58
C SER A 584 26.04 -24.23 0.24
N TYR A 585 26.96 -24.83 -0.51
CA TYR A 585 26.70 -25.52 -1.77
C TYR A 585 27.68 -26.67 -1.99
N THR A 586 27.34 -27.60 -2.88
CA THR A 586 28.25 -28.67 -3.33
C THR A 586 28.82 -28.36 -4.71
N GLN A 587 29.90 -29.03 -5.09
CA GLN A 587 30.39 -28.97 -6.47
C GLN A 587 29.63 -29.96 -7.37
N PRO A 588 29.33 -29.59 -8.63
CA PRO A 588 28.85 -30.51 -9.64
C PRO A 588 29.98 -31.43 -10.13
N THR A 589 29.64 -32.48 -10.88
CA THR A 589 30.61 -33.43 -11.45
C THR A 589 31.45 -32.85 -12.60
N SER A 590 31.03 -31.72 -13.16
CA SER A 590 31.73 -30.97 -14.21
C SER A 590 31.39 -29.48 -14.10
N GLY A 591 32.35 -28.62 -14.43
CA GLY A 591 32.30 -27.20 -14.09
C GLY A 591 32.63 -26.94 -12.62
N SER A 592 32.52 -25.69 -12.19
CA SER A 592 32.73 -25.31 -10.78
C SER A 592 31.74 -24.26 -10.33
N VAL A 593 31.23 -24.41 -9.11
CA VAL A 593 30.36 -23.43 -8.46
C VAL A 593 31.16 -22.64 -7.43
N TYR A 594 30.92 -21.35 -7.34
CA TYR A 594 31.39 -20.53 -6.22
C TYR A 594 30.35 -19.49 -5.83
N THR A 595 30.54 -18.82 -4.70
CA THR A 595 29.68 -17.73 -4.24
C THR A 595 30.39 -16.40 -4.34
N GLN A 596 29.71 -15.39 -4.88
CA GLN A 596 30.18 -14.01 -4.92
C GLN A 596 29.00 -13.08 -4.66
N ASN A 597 29.17 -12.11 -3.74
CA ASN A 597 28.14 -11.14 -3.35
C ASN A 597 26.78 -11.75 -2.95
N GLY A 598 26.79 -12.96 -2.36
CA GLY A 598 25.56 -13.64 -1.93
C GLY A 598 24.84 -14.44 -3.02
N SER A 599 25.30 -14.41 -4.28
CA SER A 599 24.76 -15.23 -5.37
C SER A 599 25.69 -16.40 -5.71
N LEU A 600 25.12 -17.46 -6.30
CA LEU A 600 25.89 -18.57 -6.84
C LEU A 600 26.33 -18.27 -8.27
N HIS A 601 27.58 -18.60 -8.57
CA HIS A 601 28.17 -18.53 -9.90
C HIS A 601 28.53 -19.94 -10.34
N TYR A 602 28.24 -20.27 -11.60
CA TYR A 602 28.67 -21.51 -12.22
C TYR A 602 29.58 -21.23 -13.42
N VAL A 603 30.81 -21.75 -13.34
CA VAL A 603 31.77 -21.73 -14.44
C VAL A 603 31.65 -23.02 -15.23
N ALA A 604 31.12 -22.91 -16.44
CA ALA A 604 30.95 -24.03 -17.35
C ALA A 604 32.32 -24.51 -17.88
N PRO A 605 32.53 -25.82 -18.07
CA PRO A 605 33.76 -26.34 -18.67
C PRO A 605 33.93 -25.81 -20.10
N LEU A 606 35.18 -25.58 -20.53
CA LEU A 606 35.53 -25.10 -21.88
C LEU A 606 35.15 -26.10 -22.99
N THR A 607 35.07 -27.38 -22.67
CA THR A 607 34.65 -28.45 -23.57
C THR A 607 33.60 -29.31 -22.87
N PRO A 608 32.47 -29.63 -23.54
CA PRO A 608 31.50 -30.57 -22.99
C PRO A 608 32.19 -31.91 -22.66
N PRO A 609 31.85 -32.58 -21.54
CA PRO A 609 32.45 -33.86 -21.21
C PRO A 609 32.26 -34.88 -22.35
N ALA A 610 33.30 -35.67 -22.61
CA ALA A 610 33.32 -36.68 -23.67
C ALA A 610 32.20 -37.75 -23.55
N SER A 611 31.48 -37.79 -22.43
CA SER A 611 30.37 -38.71 -22.15
C SER A 611 29.03 -38.34 -22.81
N GLY A 612 28.93 -37.21 -23.53
CA GLY A 612 27.67 -36.75 -24.13
C GLY A 612 26.66 -36.22 -23.11
N LEU A 613 27.05 -36.07 -21.84
CA LEU A 613 26.25 -35.46 -20.79
C LEU A 613 26.44 -33.95 -20.85
N ASN A 614 25.35 -33.22 -21.04
CA ASN A 614 25.29 -31.76 -21.00
C ASN A 614 24.49 -31.25 -19.80
N SER A 615 24.17 -32.08 -18.81
CA SER A 615 23.40 -31.71 -17.62
C SER A 615 24.14 -32.09 -16.36
N PHE A 616 24.32 -31.12 -15.46
CA PHE A 616 25.06 -31.30 -14.21
C PHE A 616 24.23 -30.81 -13.02
N THR A 617 24.26 -31.55 -11.92
CA THR A 617 23.50 -31.21 -10.72
C THR A 617 24.44 -30.93 -9.56
N PHE A 618 24.11 -29.91 -8.78
CA PHE A 618 24.67 -29.68 -7.46
C PHE A 618 23.55 -29.31 -6.48
N LYS A 619 23.85 -29.14 -5.20
CA LYS A 619 22.89 -28.70 -4.20
C LYS A 619 23.33 -27.38 -3.58
N TYR A 620 22.36 -26.57 -3.17
CA TYR A 620 22.58 -25.39 -2.33
C TYR A 620 21.71 -25.47 -1.09
N THR A 621 22.11 -24.77 -0.03
CA THR A 621 21.39 -24.68 1.23
C THR A 621 21.19 -23.24 1.61
N ILE A 622 19.96 -22.90 1.95
CA ILE A 622 19.54 -21.57 2.42
C ILE A 622 19.29 -21.59 3.92
N SER A 623 19.36 -20.41 4.54
CA SER A 623 19.08 -20.19 5.97
C SER A 623 18.20 -18.96 6.18
N ASP A 624 17.27 -19.07 7.12
CA ASP A 624 16.49 -17.95 7.69
C ASP A 624 17.14 -17.39 8.98
N SER A 625 18.42 -17.71 9.22
CA SER A 625 19.19 -17.51 10.46
C SER A 625 18.87 -18.45 11.64
N VAL A 626 17.85 -19.31 11.52
CA VAL A 626 17.39 -20.23 12.59
C VAL A 626 17.37 -21.69 12.14
N LYS A 627 16.86 -21.94 10.94
CA LYS A 627 16.68 -23.22 10.26
C LYS A 627 17.24 -23.14 8.85
N THR A 628 17.40 -24.30 8.23
CA THR A 628 18.00 -24.42 6.89
C THR A 628 17.17 -25.33 6.01
N SER A 629 17.33 -25.17 4.69
CA SER A 629 16.65 -25.96 3.67
C SER A 629 17.57 -26.15 2.47
N THR A 630 17.51 -27.31 1.82
CA THR A 630 18.44 -27.70 0.76
C THR A 630 17.69 -28.13 -0.48
N ALA A 631 18.07 -27.61 -1.64
CA ALA A 631 17.49 -27.97 -2.94
C ALA A 631 18.55 -28.28 -4.00
N PRO A 632 18.20 -29.07 -5.03
CA PRO A 632 19.07 -29.33 -6.17
C PRO A 632 18.99 -28.21 -7.22
N VAL A 633 20.13 -27.91 -7.85
CA VAL A 633 20.21 -27.06 -9.05
C VAL A 633 20.68 -27.93 -10.19
N THR A 634 19.98 -27.87 -11.33
CA THR A 634 20.37 -28.55 -12.56
C THR A 634 20.82 -27.52 -13.59
N VAL A 635 22.02 -27.69 -14.14
CA VAL A 635 22.59 -26.79 -15.14
C VAL A 635 22.80 -27.56 -16.44
N ASN A 636 22.14 -27.10 -17.51
CA ASN A 636 22.31 -27.62 -18.86
C ASN A 636 23.33 -26.77 -19.63
N VAL A 637 24.41 -27.37 -20.13
CA VAL A 637 25.49 -26.69 -20.86
C VAL A 637 25.28 -26.86 -22.37
N GLY A 638 24.87 -25.78 -23.04
CA GLY A 638 24.81 -25.66 -24.49
C GLY A 638 26.14 -25.26 -25.10
N GLN A 639 26.29 -25.49 -26.42
CA GLN A 639 27.43 -24.97 -27.19
C GLN A 639 27.28 -23.49 -27.48
#